data_AF-A0A318NLX6-F1
#
_entry.id   AF-A0A318NLX6-F1
#
_cell.length_a   1.000
_cell.length_b   1.000
_cell.length_c   1.000
_cell.angle_alpha   90.00
_cell.angle_beta   90.00
_cell.angle_gamma   90.00
#
_symmetry.space_group_name_H-M   'P 1'
#
loop_
_entity.id
_entity.type
_entity.pdbx_description
1 polymer ?
#
loop_
_entity_poly.entity_id
_entity_poly.type
_entity_poly.pdbx_seq_one_letter_code
_entity_poly.pdbx_strand_id
1 'polypeptide(L)'
;MSPINPRASLGDVALQVRQVEAFLRAEYVDAGLLDLSDLEGKPDEEREPRMLSRALAAQAIRIATGWSPQEASLAVTDGHADQGIDAIAVVDSADPHVYLVQAKWSKTGRANSDRSAVLELLAGLRLIDDEDFAPFNPRGRQLAERAKNVMGSGPVPVTQVIALMRADEVTDGFRLAIDIGEQEFNRHGNVLRHRIILSSELWTSVRDDIAPRPVDLEADIFPWFAISTPYESYQGVVEAEQVAQWLTHGSNLFNLNIRNPLGRTPINNEIIETLTREPAHFWYFNNGVTILCESVEKSQQSMRSPQSRPISLTLRNASVVNGAQTVRSVAEAVAIDAVAASAQVGVRIIVTGKAVAFGKQATQATNRQNRVEARDFVALDPIQAAILEEMRAELGLEYSVRRSELEPQPDTGCSVVEAACALACAHLDSQYAARIATTLDVLWERGSQGIYDALFRPQPGVYLLWNAVQVLRQVRRTLHHLRPRYMGRGAALAEHGVYLLAHLVFRRLDTDAIDEPDPRLEWAGHAVDETKRLVEELLPIVAGVIDALYTERSQIRSVCSDIARCREVTQQILGVPQQAHRPDRNKYRHVPAKRKRRPNAVSVLIDKAILVEGEALTLSPGNRVEAEALKGWLTEDPRRARATWTPHRTKPIVWAADGLQYSPSGLISHLWELARWEDRPMANQGTARWAVSTGETLADLAWRALGELESSDENPDPQVLAP
;
A
#
# COMPACT_ATOMS: atom_id res chain seq x y z
N MET A 1 -11.40 41.33 -6.66
CA MET A 1 -12.39 40.37 -6.12
C MET A 1 -12.87 39.52 -7.29
N SER A 2 -12.22 38.38 -7.50
CA SER A 2 -12.67 37.41 -8.52
C SER A 2 -13.84 36.62 -7.94
N PRO A 3 -14.91 36.34 -8.70
CA PRO A 3 -16.08 35.66 -8.18
C PRO A 3 -15.73 34.20 -7.87
N ILE A 4 -16.03 33.77 -6.65
CA ILE A 4 -15.94 32.37 -6.21
C ILE A 4 -16.89 31.56 -7.08
N ASN A 5 -16.37 30.53 -7.73
CA ASN A 5 -17.11 29.65 -8.62
C ASN A 5 -18.09 28.77 -7.80
N PRO A 6 -19.42 28.91 -7.92
CA PRO A 6 -20.39 28.26 -7.03
C PRO A 6 -20.45 26.73 -7.16
N ARG A 7 -19.83 26.13 -8.20
CA ARG A 7 -19.65 24.67 -8.29
C ARG A 7 -18.54 24.14 -7.38
N ALA A 8 -17.57 24.97 -6.99
CA ALA A 8 -16.49 24.55 -6.10
C ALA A 8 -16.97 24.45 -4.63
N SER A 9 -17.95 25.26 -4.21
CA SER A 9 -18.43 25.25 -2.82
C SER A 9 -19.27 24.01 -2.48
N LEU A 10 -20.09 23.51 -3.41
CA LEU A 10 -20.90 22.30 -3.15
C LEU A 10 -20.06 21.02 -3.07
N GLY A 11 -18.97 20.93 -3.85
CA GLY A 11 -18.04 19.79 -3.79
C GLY A 11 -17.27 19.71 -2.47
N ASP A 12 -16.92 20.87 -1.91
CA ASP A 12 -16.23 21.00 -0.62
C ASP A 12 -17.13 20.54 0.54
N VAL A 13 -18.41 20.94 0.56
CA VAL A 13 -19.34 20.53 1.64
C VAL A 13 -19.58 19.03 1.66
N ALA A 14 -19.77 18.39 0.51
CA ALA A 14 -19.97 16.95 0.45
C ALA A 14 -18.72 16.18 0.93
N LEU A 15 -17.53 16.68 0.59
CA LEU A 15 -16.24 16.16 1.08
C LEU A 15 -16.13 16.30 2.61
N GLN A 16 -16.40 17.49 3.13
CA GLN A 16 -16.38 17.75 4.58
C GLN A 16 -17.32 16.80 5.33
N VAL A 17 -18.55 16.60 4.83
CA VAL A 17 -19.52 15.66 5.42
C VAL A 17 -18.98 14.24 5.45
N ARG A 18 -18.47 13.73 4.33
CA ARG A 18 -17.94 12.36 4.29
C ARG A 18 -16.76 12.16 5.22
N GLN A 19 -15.81 13.10 5.25
CA GLN A 19 -14.63 12.98 6.10
C GLN A 19 -14.96 13.10 7.60
N VAL A 20 -15.85 14.02 7.97
CA VAL A 20 -16.33 14.11 9.35
C VAL A 20 -17.13 12.85 9.72
N GLU A 21 -17.97 12.34 8.83
CA GLU A 21 -18.73 11.10 9.08
C GLU A 21 -17.80 9.91 9.32
N ALA A 22 -16.81 9.71 8.46
CA ALA A 22 -15.84 8.63 8.56
C ALA A 22 -15.08 8.70 9.89
N PHE A 23 -14.62 9.89 10.28
CA PHE A 23 -13.96 10.11 11.56
C PHE A 23 -14.88 9.81 12.75
N LEU A 24 -16.10 10.37 12.76
CA LEU A 24 -17.04 10.17 13.87
C LEU A 24 -17.38 8.68 14.06
N ARG A 25 -17.50 7.93 12.95
CA ARG A 25 -17.70 6.48 12.99
C ARG A 25 -16.50 5.77 13.60
N ALA A 26 -15.30 6.00 13.07
CA ALA A 26 -14.11 5.33 13.52
C ALA A 26 -13.78 5.61 14.99
N GLU A 27 -13.83 6.88 15.40
CA GLU A 27 -13.34 7.32 16.72
C GLU A 27 -14.34 7.05 17.85
N TYR A 28 -15.65 7.15 17.58
CA TYR A 28 -16.68 7.07 18.62
C TYR A 28 -17.56 5.83 18.54
N VAL A 29 -17.95 5.42 17.31
CA VAL A 29 -18.90 4.33 17.10
C VAL A 29 -18.18 2.98 17.09
N ASP A 30 -17.21 2.82 16.19
CA ASP A 30 -16.49 1.56 15.99
C ASP A 30 -15.57 1.25 17.18
N ALA A 31 -15.07 2.29 17.85
CA ALA A 31 -14.34 2.18 19.12
C ALA A 31 -15.25 1.83 20.33
N GLY A 32 -16.58 1.83 20.16
CA GLY A 32 -17.53 1.46 21.21
C GLY A 32 -17.60 2.45 22.38
N LEU A 33 -17.35 3.75 22.13
CA LEU A 33 -17.32 4.77 23.17
C LEU A 33 -18.71 5.34 23.52
N LEU A 34 -19.68 5.15 22.64
CA LEU A 34 -21.06 5.64 22.81
C LEU A 34 -22.03 4.49 23.11
N ASP A 35 -23.01 4.74 23.98
CA ASP A 35 -24.13 3.82 24.15
C ASP A 35 -25.12 3.99 22.99
N LEU A 36 -25.31 2.92 22.21
CA LEU A 36 -26.21 2.87 21.06
C LEU A 36 -27.32 1.82 21.23
N SER A 37 -27.47 1.26 22.43
CA SER A 37 -28.41 0.16 22.72
C SER A 37 -29.87 0.53 22.45
N ASP A 38 -30.26 1.79 22.68
CA ASP A 38 -31.62 2.29 22.41
C ASP A 38 -31.95 2.49 20.92
N LEU A 39 -30.94 2.33 20.04
CA LEU A 39 -31.08 2.37 18.59
C LEU A 39 -31.12 0.97 17.96
N GLU A 40 -30.93 -0.09 18.74
CA GLU A 40 -31.01 -1.46 18.25
C GLU A 40 -32.43 -1.77 17.72
N GLY A 41 -32.48 -2.40 16.54
CA GLY A 41 -33.74 -2.75 15.87
C GLY A 41 -34.43 -1.60 15.12
N LYS A 42 -33.91 -0.36 15.18
CA LYS A 42 -34.42 0.74 14.34
C LYS A 42 -33.90 0.64 12.89
N PRO A 43 -34.67 1.11 11.89
CA PRO A 43 -34.20 1.19 10.51
C PRO A 43 -32.96 2.08 10.38
N ASP A 44 -32.06 1.76 9.45
CA ASP A 44 -30.81 2.51 9.23
C ASP A 44 -31.06 4.01 8.96
N GLU A 45 -32.17 4.35 8.29
CA GLU A 45 -32.58 5.74 8.03
C GLU A 45 -32.82 6.56 9.31
N GLU A 46 -33.29 5.94 10.39
CA GLU A 46 -33.47 6.60 11.69
C GLU A 46 -32.25 6.43 12.61
N ARG A 47 -31.57 5.30 12.49
CA ARG A 47 -30.45 4.94 13.35
C ARG A 47 -29.22 5.78 13.04
N GLU A 48 -28.84 5.91 11.77
CA GLU A 48 -27.60 6.59 11.39
C GLU A 48 -27.57 8.07 11.78
N PRO A 49 -28.59 8.90 11.50
CA PRO A 49 -28.54 10.31 11.88
C PRO A 49 -28.47 10.51 13.41
N ARG A 50 -29.18 9.68 14.19
CA ARG A 50 -29.16 9.75 15.66
C ARG A 50 -27.80 9.36 16.23
N MET A 51 -27.21 8.28 15.72
CA MET A 51 -25.87 7.84 16.09
C MET A 51 -24.82 8.91 15.77
N LEU A 52 -24.87 9.49 14.56
CA LEU A 52 -23.92 10.52 14.15
C LEU A 52 -24.13 11.84 14.91
N SER A 53 -25.36 12.20 15.29
CA SER A 53 -25.59 13.36 16.18
C SER A 53 -24.97 13.15 17.56
N ARG A 54 -25.02 11.95 18.15
CA ARG A 54 -24.34 11.65 19.43
C ARG A 54 -22.83 11.76 19.32
N ALA A 55 -22.25 11.19 18.27
CA ALA A 55 -20.82 11.31 17.99
C ALA A 55 -20.42 12.78 17.76
N LEU A 56 -21.26 13.54 17.06
CA LEU A 56 -21.07 14.98 16.87
C LEU A 56 -21.12 15.77 18.19
N ALA A 57 -22.00 15.40 19.13
CA ALA A 57 -22.05 16.02 20.45
C ALA A 57 -20.76 15.77 21.24
N ALA A 58 -20.24 14.54 21.22
CA ALA A 58 -18.95 14.21 21.83
C ALA A 58 -17.80 15.02 21.18
N GLN A 59 -17.76 15.11 19.85
CA GLN A 59 -16.74 15.91 19.16
C GLN A 59 -16.85 17.40 19.48
N ALA A 60 -18.07 17.92 19.64
CA ALA A 60 -18.31 19.31 20.03
C ALA A 60 -17.80 19.62 21.45
N ILE A 61 -17.98 18.70 22.41
CA ILE A 61 -17.37 18.79 23.74
C ILE A 61 -15.85 18.87 23.58
N ARG A 62 -15.29 17.95 22.82
CA ARG A 62 -13.84 17.88 22.62
C ARG A 62 -13.26 19.16 22.01
N ILE A 63 -13.93 19.76 21.02
CA ILE A 63 -13.55 21.07 20.46
C ILE A 63 -13.68 22.19 21.50
N ALA A 64 -14.67 22.11 22.40
CA ALA A 64 -14.92 23.13 23.42
C ALA A 64 -13.95 23.03 24.62
N THR A 65 -13.52 21.82 25.01
CA THR A 65 -12.78 21.55 26.25
C THR A 65 -11.35 21.04 26.05
N GLY A 66 -11.03 20.48 24.89
CA GLY A 66 -9.77 19.78 24.62
C GLY A 66 -9.67 18.38 25.25
N TRP A 67 -10.78 17.83 25.74
CA TRP A 67 -10.82 16.49 26.36
C TRP A 67 -10.46 15.36 25.39
N SER A 68 -10.10 14.20 25.93
CA SER A 68 -9.93 12.98 25.12
C SER A 68 -11.28 12.50 24.54
N PRO A 69 -11.28 11.72 23.45
CA PRO A 69 -12.50 11.13 22.89
C PRO A 69 -13.31 10.36 23.94
N GLN A 70 -12.63 9.60 24.80
CA GLN A 70 -13.26 8.82 25.87
C GLN A 70 -13.94 9.71 26.92
N GLU A 71 -13.26 10.77 27.38
CA GLU A 71 -13.82 11.73 28.34
C GLU A 71 -15.02 12.48 27.74
N ALA A 72 -14.92 12.89 26.48
CA ALA A 72 -16.00 13.58 25.79
C ALA A 72 -17.24 12.69 25.58
N SER A 73 -17.05 11.40 25.26
CA SER A 73 -18.16 10.44 25.16
C SER A 73 -18.87 10.20 26.48
N LEU A 74 -18.17 10.33 27.62
CA LEU A 74 -18.80 10.15 28.93
C LEU A 74 -19.85 11.23 29.25
N ALA A 75 -19.69 12.42 28.67
CA ALA A 75 -20.56 13.57 28.87
C ALA A 75 -21.80 13.59 27.95
N VAL A 76 -21.94 12.65 27.01
CA VAL A 76 -23.15 12.50 26.18
C VAL A 76 -24.30 11.97 27.05
N THR A 77 -25.51 12.52 26.90
CA THR A 77 -26.66 12.21 27.76
C THR A 77 -27.41 10.93 27.35
N ASP A 78 -27.04 10.28 26.24
CA ASP A 78 -27.53 9.02 25.67
C ASP A 78 -29.02 8.68 25.93
N GLY A 79 -29.87 8.84 24.91
CA GLY A 79 -31.24 8.29 24.91
C GLY A 79 -32.31 9.28 24.45
N HIS A 80 -33.57 8.99 24.80
CA HIS A 80 -34.70 9.93 24.65
C HIS A 80 -34.82 10.78 25.93
N ALA A 81 -35.50 11.93 25.87
CA ALA A 81 -35.69 12.85 27.02
C ALA A 81 -34.40 13.48 27.56
N ASP A 82 -33.59 14.00 26.64
CA ASP A 82 -32.40 14.83 26.88
C ASP A 82 -32.71 16.30 27.19
N GLN A 83 -33.99 16.69 27.11
CA GLN A 83 -34.48 18.06 27.28
C GLN A 83 -33.76 19.08 26.38
N GLY A 84 -33.36 18.63 25.17
CA GLY A 84 -32.64 19.47 24.21
C GLY A 84 -31.14 19.57 24.44
N ILE A 85 -30.59 18.83 25.42
CA ILE A 85 -29.16 18.82 25.75
C ILE A 85 -28.58 17.43 25.45
N ASP A 86 -28.00 17.28 24.25
CA ASP A 86 -27.35 16.05 23.79
C ASP A 86 -26.11 15.68 24.62
N ALA A 87 -25.43 16.66 25.22
CA ALA A 87 -24.28 16.40 26.09
C ALA A 87 -24.05 17.50 27.14
N ILE A 88 -23.57 17.11 28.33
CA ILE A 88 -23.28 18.00 29.46
C ILE A 88 -21.85 17.73 29.94
N ALA A 89 -20.92 18.64 29.65
CA ALA A 89 -19.55 18.57 30.16
C ALA A 89 -19.38 19.53 31.34
N VAL A 90 -18.83 19.00 32.44
CA VAL A 90 -18.61 19.73 33.68
C VAL A 90 -17.11 19.74 33.97
N VAL A 91 -16.50 20.92 33.91
CA VAL A 91 -15.12 21.15 34.35
C VAL A 91 -15.18 21.60 35.80
N ASP A 92 -14.63 20.81 36.71
CA ASP A 92 -14.62 21.04 38.17
C ASP A 92 -13.21 21.36 38.71
N SER A 93 -12.31 21.79 37.81
CA SER A 93 -10.92 22.11 38.12
C SER A 93 -10.73 23.60 38.52
N ALA A 94 -9.49 24.10 38.48
CA ALA A 94 -9.14 25.45 38.96
C ALA A 94 -9.91 26.60 38.29
N ASP A 95 -10.46 26.38 37.08
CA ASP A 95 -11.38 27.29 36.38
C ASP A 95 -12.67 26.51 36.05
N PRO A 96 -13.67 26.50 36.95
CA PRO A 96 -14.88 25.70 36.76
C PRO A 96 -15.73 26.25 35.61
N HIS A 97 -16.25 25.35 34.77
CA HIS A 97 -17.04 25.73 33.59
C HIS A 97 -18.03 24.62 33.24
N VAL A 98 -19.25 24.98 32.85
CA VAL A 98 -20.26 24.03 32.38
C VAL A 98 -20.54 24.23 30.89
N TYR A 99 -20.50 23.16 30.10
CA TYR A 99 -20.85 23.17 28.69
C TYR A 99 -22.11 22.34 28.46
N LEU A 100 -23.11 22.93 27.83
CA LEU A 100 -24.35 22.26 27.43
C LEU A 100 -24.38 22.21 25.90
N VAL A 101 -24.45 21.02 25.33
CA VAL A 101 -24.25 20.81 23.90
C VAL A 101 -25.54 20.32 23.27
N GLN A 102 -25.89 20.90 22.12
CA GLN A 102 -26.87 20.34 21.20
C GLN A 102 -26.21 20.14 19.83
N ALA A 103 -26.36 18.95 19.27
CA ALA A 103 -25.69 18.52 18.05
C ALA A 103 -26.69 18.01 17.01
N LYS A 104 -26.54 18.47 15.77
CA LYS A 104 -27.42 18.05 14.67
C LYS A 104 -26.62 17.65 13.44
N TRP A 105 -26.62 16.34 13.18
CA TRP A 105 -26.03 15.78 11.97
C TRP A 105 -26.89 16.01 10.71
N SER A 106 -26.25 16.15 9.56
CA SER A 106 -26.90 16.21 8.25
C SER A 106 -25.99 15.62 7.17
N LYS A 107 -26.47 14.57 6.49
CA LYS A 107 -25.77 13.93 5.37
C LYS A 107 -25.59 14.85 4.15
N THR A 108 -26.35 15.94 4.06
CA THR A 108 -26.27 16.90 2.95
C THR A 108 -25.52 18.18 3.33
N GLY A 109 -24.97 18.26 4.55
CA GLY A 109 -24.32 19.47 5.05
C GLY A 109 -25.27 20.65 5.21
N ARG A 110 -26.56 20.36 5.44
CA ARG A 110 -27.64 21.36 5.60
C ARG A 110 -28.44 21.11 6.87
N ALA A 111 -27.77 20.83 7.98
CA ALA A 111 -28.43 20.71 9.28
C ALA A 111 -29.29 21.97 9.54
N ASN A 112 -30.54 21.81 9.97
CA ASN A 112 -31.42 22.95 10.19
C ASN A 112 -30.91 23.80 11.36
N SER A 113 -30.91 25.13 11.16
CA SER A 113 -30.69 26.12 12.21
C SER A 113 -32.04 26.71 12.64
N ASP A 114 -32.91 25.88 13.19
CA ASP A 114 -34.25 26.30 13.61
C ASP A 114 -34.18 26.95 15.00
N ARG A 115 -34.95 28.03 15.21
CA ARG A 115 -35.02 28.73 16.49
C ARG A 115 -35.36 27.80 17.67
N SER A 116 -36.08 26.71 17.44
CA SER A 116 -36.47 25.75 18.47
C SER A 116 -35.28 25.13 19.19
N ALA A 117 -34.17 24.86 18.48
CA ALA A 117 -32.98 24.25 19.07
C ALA A 117 -32.42 25.10 20.23
N VAL A 118 -32.23 26.41 19.99
CA VAL A 118 -31.77 27.35 21.03
C VAL A 118 -32.76 27.40 22.20
N LEU A 119 -34.06 27.40 21.91
CA LEU A 119 -35.10 27.45 22.95
C LEU A 119 -35.12 26.18 23.80
N GLU A 120 -34.87 25.02 23.21
CA GLU A 120 -34.76 23.74 23.91
C GLU A 120 -33.53 23.72 24.83
N LEU A 121 -32.35 24.16 24.36
CA LEU A 121 -31.16 24.31 25.20
C LEU A 121 -31.38 25.27 26.39
N LEU A 122 -32.01 26.43 26.14
CA LEU A 122 -32.36 27.38 27.20
C LEU A 122 -33.36 26.76 28.19
N ALA A 123 -34.34 25.99 27.71
CA ALA A 123 -35.28 25.28 28.59
C ALA A 123 -34.57 24.23 29.45
N GLY A 124 -33.66 23.45 28.88
CA GLY A 124 -32.84 22.50 29.62
C GLY A 124 -31.96 23.17 30.68
N LEU A 125 -31.37 24.33 30.38
CA LEU A 125 -30.62 25.12 31.37
C LEU A 125 -31.52 25.61 32.52
N ARG A 126 -32.76 26.04 32.24
CA ARG A 126 -33.72 26.41 33.30
C ARG A 126 -34.01 25.23 34.23
N LEU A 127 -34.22 24.03 33.69
CA LEU A 127 -34.42 22.84 34.51
C LEU A 127 -33.21 22.54 35.43
N ILE A 128 -31.99 22.72 34.92
CA ILE A 128 -30.78 22.55 35.73
C ILE A 128 -30.71 23.63 36.83
N ASP A 129 -30.99 24.88 36.48
CA ASP A 129 -30.93 25.99 37.44
C ASP A 129 -32.03 25.91 38.51
N ASP A 130 -33.23 25.44 38.14
CA ASP A 130 -34.36 25.24 39.05
C ASP A 130 -34.27 23.93 39.86
N GLU A 131 -33.21 23.13 39.66
CA GLU A 131 -32.99 21.82 40.29
C GLU A 131 -34.07 20.76 39.96
N ASP A 132 -34.79 20.95 38.85
CA ASP A 132 -35.78 20.00 38.35
C ASP A 132 -35.15 18.99 37.38
N PHE A 133 -34.53 17.96 37.95
CA PHE A 133 -33.87 16.91 37.17
C PHE A 133 -34.78 15.74 36.77
N ALA A 134 -36.05 15.75 37.18
CA ALA A 134 -36.98 14.66 36.91
C ALA A 134 -37.23 14.43 35.40
N PRO A 135 -37.31 15.47 34.54
CA PRO A 135 -37.52 15.31 33.10
C PRO A 135 -36.33 14.70 32.34
N PHE A 136 -35.13 14.70 32.91
CA PHE A 136 -33.94 14.14 32.27
C PHE A 136 -33.93 12.61 32.36
N ASN A 137 -33.38 11.98 31.33
CA ASN A 137 -33.02 10.56 31.36
C ASN A 137 -31.97 10.26 32.46
N PRO A 138 -31.73 8.98 32.82
CA PRO A 138 -30.86 8.63 33.96
C PRO A 138 -29.44 9.22 33.87
N ARG A 139 -28.85 9.27 32.68
CA ARG A 139 -27.48 9.75 32.46
C ARG A 139 -27.43 11.27 32.46
N GLY A 140 -28.35 11.91 31.75
CA GLY A 140 -28.56 13.36 31.77
C GLY A 140 -28.84 13.89 33.18
N ARG A 141 -29.60 13.16 33.99
CA ARG A 141 -29.84 13.50 35.40
C ARG A 141 -28.55 13.56 36.21
N GLN A 142 -27.70 12.53 36.13
CA GLN A 142 -26.41 12.51 36.85
C GLN A 142 -25.51 13.69 36.43
N LEU A 143 -25.45 13.99 35.13
CA LEU A 143 -24.65 15.09 34.61
C LEU A 143 -25.23 16.46 34.98
N ALA A 144 -26.56 16.62 34.95
CA ALA A 144 -27.27 17.82 35.35
C ALA A 144 -27.10 18.12 36.85
N GLU A 145 -27.21 17.10 37.71
CA GLU A 145 -26.92 17.21 39.15
C GLU A 145 -25.47 17.65 39.38
N ARG A 146 -24.51 17.06 38.65
CA ARG A 146 -23.10 17.45 38.72
C ARG A 146 -22.88 18.90 38.26
N ALA A 147 -23.52 19.31 37.17
CA ALA A 147 -23.45 20.68 36.67
C ALA A 147 -23.98 21.68 37.69
N LYS A 148 -25.15 21.41 38.29
CA LYS A 148 -25.72 22.29 39.32
C LYS A 148 -24.85 22.38 40.56
N ASN A 149 -24.26 21.27 41.01
CA ASN A 149 -23.34 21.27 42.16
C ASN A 149 -22.14 22.20 41.92
N VAL A 150 -21.58 22.21 40.71
CA VAL A 150 -20.49 23.13 40.35
C VAL A 150 -21.01 24.57 40.26
N MET A 151 -22.17 24.80 39.64
CA MET A 151 -22.80 26.13 39.58
C MET A 151 -23.15 26.70 40.96
N GLY A 152 -23.42 25.85 41.96
CA GLY A 152 -23.69 26.27 43.34
C GLY A 152 -22.44 26.73 44.11
N SER A 153 -21.24 26.45 43.60
CA SER A 153 -19.97 26.79 44.27
C SER A 153 -19.47 28.22 44.02
N GLY A 154 -20.10 28.95 43.08
CA GLY A 154 -19.73 30.32 42.73
C GLY A 154 -20.32 30.75 41.37
N PRO A 155 -19.99 31.95 40.86
CA PRO A 155 -20.42 32.40 39.53
C PRO A 155 -19.68 31.64 38.43
N VAL A 156 -20.14 30.42 38.14
CA VAL A 156 -19.57 29.54 37.12
C VAL A 156 -20.10 29.90 35.74
N PRO A 157 -19.25 30.15 34.74
CA PRO A 157 -19.68 30.35 33.37
C PRO A 157 -20.30 29.07 32.78
N VAL A 158 -21.39 29.27 32.05
CA VAL A 158 -22.10 28.25 31.26
C VAL A 158 -21.95 28.59 29.79
N THR A 159 -21.51 27.63 28.97
CA THR A 159 -21.48 27.79 27.51
C THR A 159 -22.41 26.79 26.84
N GLN A 160 -23.42 27.30 26.13
CA GLN A 160 -24.28 26.51 25.27
C GLN A 160 -23.61 26.35 23.90
N VAL A 161 -23.18 25.14 23.59
CA VAL A 161 -22.50 24.78 22.36
C VAL A 161 -23.51 24.17 21.39
N ILE A 162 -23.63 24.76 20.20
CA ILE A 162 -24.54 24.29 19.16
C ILE A 162 -23.68 23.81 17.99
N ALA A 163 -23.61 22.49 17.81
CA ALA A 163 -22.84 21.86 16.74
C ALA A 163 -23.75 21.46 15.59
N LEU A 164 -23.57 22.07 14.41
CA LEU A 164 -24.39 21.83 13.23
C LEU A 164 -23.51 21.35 12.08
N MET A 165 -23.84 20.20 11.49
CA MET A 165 -23.22 19.78 10.24
C MET A 165 -23.80 20.59 9.07
N ARG A 166 -23.32 21.83 8.95
CA ARG A 166 -23.77 22.86 8.02
C ARG A 166 -22.60 23.72 7.59
N ALA A 167 -22.56 24.07 6.30
CA ALA A 167 -21.56 24.98 5.75
C ALA A 167 -21.98 26.47 5.78
N ASP A 168 -23.28 26.74 5.60
CA ASP A 168 -23.81 28.10 5.60
C ASP A 168 -23.92 28.67 7.02
N GLU A 169 -24.06 29.99 7.14
CA GLU A 169 -24.36 30.60 8.43
C GLU A 169 -25.74 30.19 8.98
N VAL A 170 -25.93 30.36 10.28
CA VAL A 170 -27.24 30.16 10.93
C VAL A 170 -28.20 31.30 10.54
N THR A 171 -29.50 31.03 10.59
CA THR A 171 -30.52 32.04 10.26
C THR A 171 -30.56 33.19 11.27
N ASP A 172 -31.05 34.36 10.86
CA ASP A 172 -31.14 35.53 11.76
C ASP A 172 -32.09 35.26 12.94
N GLY A 173 -33.17 34.51 12.73
CA GLY A 173 -34.06 34.09 13.80
C GLY A 173 -33.38 33.19 14.84
N PHE A 174 -32.35 32.43 14.44
CA PHE A 174 -31.52 31.64 15.32
C PHE A 174 -30.61 32.52 16.18
N ARG A 175 -29.93 33.49 15.56
CA ARG A 175 -29.08 34.47 16.27
C ARG A 175 -29.87 35.31 17.27
N LEU A 176 -31.06 35.78 16.87
CA LEU A 176 -31.93 36.54 17.76
C LEU A 176 -32.34 35.72 18.99
N ALA A 177 -32.56 34.42 18.86
CA ALA A 177 -32.90 33.56 19.99
C ALA A 177 -31.73 33.41 20.97
N ILE A 178 -30.50 33.33 20.46
CA ILE A 178 -29.27 33.34 21.25
C ILE A 178 -29.18 34.65 22.03
N ASP A 179 -29.32 35.80 21.35
CA ASP A 179 -29.21 37.12 21.97
C ASP A 179 -30.24 37.31 23.09
N ILE A 180 -31.49 36.87 22.86
CA ILE A 180 -32.56 36.92 23.87
C ILE A 180 -32.22 36.05 25.09
N GLY A 181 -31.73 34.82 24.85
CA GLY A 181 -31.33 33.91 25.92
C GLY A 181 -30.18 34.47 26.76
N GLU A 182 -29.15 35.02 26.11
CA GLU A 182 -28.04 35.66 26.83
C GLU A 182 -28.50 36.87 27.64
N GLN A 183 -29.39 37.70 27.10
CA GLN A 183 -29.96 38.83 27.86
C GLN A 183 -30.77 38.39 29.09
N GLU A 184 -31.47 37.26 29.00
CA GLU A 184 -32.24 36.69 30.12
C GLU A 184 -31.31 36.23 31.25
N PHE A 185 -30.34 35.36 30.94
CA PHE A 185 -29.45 34.75 31.93
C PHE A 185 -28.33 35.68 32.42
N ASN A 186 -27.94 36.68 31.62
CA ASN A 186 -26.85 37.60 31.97
C ASN A 186 -27.29 38.89 32.66
N ARG A 187 -28.54 38.98 33.12
CA ARG A 187 -29.08 40.19 33.76
C ARG A 187 -28.28 40.64 34.99
N HIS A 188 -27.67 39.70 35.71
CA HIS A 188 -26.97 39.96 36.98
C HIS A 188 -25.50 39.52 36.98
N GLY A 189 -24.93 39.22 35.81
CA GLY A 189 -23.55 38.76 35.65
C GLY A 189 -23.34 38.13 34.29
N ASN A 190 -22.10 37.95 33.84
CA ASN A 190 -21.81 37.26 32.57
C ASN A 190 -21.68 35.76 32.83
N VAL A 191 -22.81 35.06 32.81
CA VAL A 191 -22.91 33.64 33.17
C VAL A 191 -23.06 32.78 31.92
N LEU A 192 -24.01 33.09 31.04
CA LEU A 192 -24.31 32.32 29.83
C LEU A 192 -23.63 32.90 28.59
N ARG A 193 -23.03 32.02 27.78
CA ARG A 193 -22.58 32.34 26.41
C ARG A 193 -23.00 31.24 25.45
N HIS A 194 -23.17 31.58 24.18
CA HIS A 194 -23.36 30.58 23.12
C HIS A 194 -22.11 30.45 22.25
N ARG A 195 -21.83 29.23 21.79
CA ARG A 195 -20.81 28.92 20.79
C ARG A 195 -21.42 28.08 19.69
N ILE A 196 -21.29 28.53 18.44
CA ILE A 196 -21.78 27.79 17.27
C ILE A 196 -20.58 27.12 16.60
N ILE A 197 -20.65 25.81 16.41
CA ILE A 197 -19.64 25.02 15.70
C ILE A 197 -20.28 24.54 14.40
N LEU A 198 -19.67 24.89 13.26
CA LEU A 198 -20.14 24.56 11.90
C LEU A 198 -19.23 23.53 11.22
N SER A 199 -19.58 23.12 9.99
CA SER A 199 -18.86 22.06 9.27
C SER A 199 -17.38 22.37 9.06
N SER A 200 -17.01 23.63 8.85
CA SER A 200 -15.62 24.03 8.63
C SER A 200 -14.74 23.81 9.87
N GLU A 201 -15.23 24.16 11.06
CA GLU A 201 -14.52 23.95 12.33
C GLU A 201 -14.47 22.47 12.70
N LEU A 202 -15.57 21.74 12.51
CA LEU A 202 -15.62 20.28 12.68
C LEU A 202 -14.60 19.59 11.77
N TRP A 203 -14.58 19.95 10.50
CA TRP A 203 -13.67 19.40 9.51
C TRP A 203 -12.21 19.73 9.82
N THR A 204 -11.92 20.95 10.28
CA THR A 204 -10.57 21.34 10.71
C THR A 204 -10.12 20.49 11.89
N SER A 205 -10.99 20.32 12.90
CA SER A 205 -10.69 19.47 14.06
C SER A 205 -10.41 18.01 13.67
N VAL A 206 -11.20 17.45 12.76
CA VAL A 206 -10.98 16.08 12.24
C VAL A 206 -9.64 15.98 11.51
N ARG A 207 -9.29 16.98 10.71
CA ARG A 207 -8.02 17.01 9.99
C ARG A 207 -6.82 17.13 10.92
N ASP A 208 -6.93 17.92 11.98
CA ASP A 208 -5.87 18.07 12.98
C ASP A 208 -5.60 16.75 13.71
N ASP A 209 -6.62 15.91 13.92
CA ASP A 209 -6.45 14.58 14.52
C ASP A 209 -5.84 13.55 13.58
N ILE A 210 -6.16 13.65 12.29
CA ILE A 210 -5.58 12.82 11.24
C ILE A 210 -4.12 13.25 10.94
N ALA A 211 -3.77 14.49 11.29
CA ALA A 211 -2.44 15.03 11.06
C ALA A 211 -1.38 14.34 11.95
N PRO A 212 -0.12 14.24 11.45
CA PRO A 212 0.97 13.69 12.25
C PRO A 212 1.18 14.48 13.55
N ARG A 213 1.29 13.79 14.69
CA ARG A 213 1.47 14.42 16.00
C ARG A 213 2.80 15.21 16.06
N PRO A 214 2.82 16.40 16.69
CA PRO A 214 4.05 17.14 16.95
C PRO A 214 5.04 16.31 17.77
N VAL A 215 6.34 16.47 17.48
CA VAL A 215 7.42 15.76 18.19
C VAL A 215 8.22 16.76 19.00
N ASP A 216 8.36 16.52 20.30
CA ASP A 216 9.25 17.31 21.15
C ASP A 216 10.51 16.49 21.45
N LEU A 217 11.68 17.08 21.23
CA LEU A 217 12.98 16.41 21.42
C LEU A 217 13.80 17.08 22.51
N GLU A 218 14.49 16.28 23.31
CA GLU A 218 15.53 16.76 24.21
C GLU A 218 16.91 16.48 23.60
N ALA A 219 17.80 17.47 23.66
CA ALA A 219 19.16 17.37 23.13
C ALA A 219 20.16 18.07 24.06
N ASP A 220 21.04 17.29 24.68
CA ASP A 220 22.22 17.76 25.40
C ASP A 220 23.42 17.79 24.46
N ILE A 221 23.83 19.00 24.05
CA ILE A 221 24.89 19.20 23.06
C ILE A 221 26.20 19.70 23.69
N PHE A 222 27.32 19.06 23.37
CA PHE A 222 28.67 19.50 23.75
C PHE A 222 29.78 18.86 22.90
N PRO A 223 30.81 19.62 22.43
CA PRO A 223 30.88 21.07 22.45
C PRO A 223 29.82 21.68 21.52
N TRP A 224 29.46 22.94 21.74
CA TRP A 224 28.43 23.61 20.95
C TRP A 224 28.77 25.08 20.66
N PHE A 225 28.17 25.60 19.59
CA PHE A 225 28.09 27.03 19.30
C PHE A 225 26.70 27.37 18.78
N ALA A 226 26.35 28.66 18.83
CA ALA A 226 25.06 29.15 18.35
C ALA A 226 25.23 30.32 17.38
N ILE A 227 24.27 30.43 16.47
CA ILE A 227 24.10 31.56 15.56
C ILE A 227 22.70 32.13 15.84
N SER A 228 22.61 33.43 16.11
CA SER A 228 21.33 34.09 16.41
C SER A 228 20.67 34.76 15.21
N THR A 229 21.41 34.95 14.11
CA THR A 229 20.95 35.71 12.93
C THR A 229 21.34 35.03 11.61
N PRO A 230 20.47 35.00 10.58
CA PRO A 230 19.10 35.52 10.55
C PRO A 230 18.08 34.66 11.30
N TYR A 231 18.40 33.39 11.58
CA TYR A 231 17.57 32.47 12.35
C TYR A 231 18.39 31.90 13.51
N GLU A 232 17.75 31.73 14.67
CA GLU A 232 18.38 31.08 15.82
C GLU A 232 18.74 29.63 15.45
N SER A 233 19.98 29.23 15.69
CA SER A 233 20.50 27.93 15.33
C SER A 233 21.59 27.49 16.28
N TYR A 234 21.67 26.19 16.53
CA TYR A 234 22.67 25.56 17.39
C TYR A 234 23.39 24.49 16.59
N GLN A 235 24.70 24.35 16.79
CA GLN A 235 25.47 23.25 16.23
C GLN A 235 26.40 22.71 17.30
N GLY A 236 26.45 21.40 17.43
CA GLY A 236 27.26 20.73 18.43
C GLY A 236 27.33 19.23 18.21
N VAL A 237 27.72 18.51 19.25
CA VAL A 237 27.83 17.05 19.25
C VAL A 237 26.92 16.47 20.33
N VAL A 238 26.24 15.38 20.02
CA VAL A 238 25.49 14.55 20.97
C VAL A 238 26.06 13.15 21.03
N GLU A 239 25.78 12.44 22.12
CA GLU A 239 26.01 11.00 22.20
C GLU A 239 24.96 10.23 21.39
N ALA A 240 25.37 9.13 20.79
CA ALA A 240 24.51 8.26 19.98
C ALA A 240 23.32 7.71 20.78
N GLU A 241 23.44 7.54 22.09
CA GLU A 241 22.34 7.18 22.98
C GLU A 241 21.13 8.13 22.87
N GLN A 242 21.38 9.46 22.86
CA GLN A 242 20.32 10.45 22.74
C GLN A 242 19.65 10.38 21.36
N VAL A 243 20.44 10.16 20.31
CA VAL A 243 19.93 10.01 18.94
C VAL A 243 19.07 8.76 18.80
N ALA A 244 19.45 7.66 19.44
CA ALA A 244 18.68 6.44 19.48
C ALA A 244 17.31 6.66 20.17
N GLN A 245 17.28 7.42 21.26
CA GLN A 245 16.04 7.76 21.99
C GLN A 245 15.06 8.57 21.13
N TRP A 246 15.54 9.45 20.25
CA TRP A 246 14.65 10.22 19.35
C TRP A 246 13.82 9.33 18.44
N LEU A 247 14.32 8.14 18.06
CA LEU A 247 13.58 7.21 17.19
C LEU A 247 12.31 6.65 17.86
N THR A 248 12.14 6.78 19.18
CA THR A 248 10.89 6.41 19.87
C THR A 248 9.67 7.18 19.37
N HIS A 249 9.86 8.37 18.79
CA HIS A 249 8.80 9.15 18.14
C HIS A 249 8.38 8.60 16.76
N GLY A 250 9.05 7.57 16.25
CA GLY A 250 8.67 6.85 15.04
C GLY A 250 8.73 7.69 13.77
N SER A 251 7.76 7.49 12.88
CA SER A 251 7.66 8.20 11.60
C SER A 251 7.45 9.71 11.76
N ASN A 252 6.82 10.14 12.87
CA ASN A 252 6.55 11.56 13.12
C ASN A 252 7.82 12.40 13.25
N LEU A 253 8.94 11.79 13.67
CA LEU A 253 10.25 12.46 13.73
C LEU A 253 10.71 13.01 12.36
N PHE A 254 10.26 12.40 11.26
CA PHE A 254 10.72 12.68 9.90
C PHE A 254 9.68 13.41 9.05
N ASN A 255 8.63 13.98 9.66
CA ASN A 255 7.50 14.59 8.94
C ASN A 255 7.90 15.67 7.91
N LEU A 256 8.90 16.51 8.23
CA LEU A 256 9.41 17.54 7.32
C LEU A 256 10.54 17.06 6.40
N ASN A 257 10.97 15.81 6.52
CA ASN A 257 12.04 15.25 5.69
C ASN A 257 11.53 14.87 4.30
N ILE A 258 12.17 15.34 3.22
CA ILE A 258 11.77 15.00 1.86
C ILE A 258 12.11 13.54 1.46
N ARG A 259 12.86 12.81 2.31
CA ARG A 259 13.18 11.39 2.15
C ARG A 259 12.74 10.64 3.40
N ASN A 260 11.99 9.56 3.22
CA ASN A 260 11.77 8.64 4.34
C ASN A 260 13.08 7.90 4.63
N PRO A 261 13.40 7.60 5.90
CA PRO A 261 14.52 6.74 6.23
C PRO A 261 14.36 5.43 5.48
N LEU A 262 15.34 5.13 4.62
CA LEU A 262 15.41 3.89 3.88
C LEU A 262 15.59 2.72 4.87
N GLY A 263 15.17 1.52 4.48
CA GLY A 263 15.46 0.27 5.18
C GLY A 263 16.96 -0.07 5.14
N ARG A 264 17.36 -1.32 5.38
CA ARG A 264 18.78 -1.71 5.40
C ARG A 264 19.40 -1.55 4.01
N THR A 265 20.06 -0.42 3.78
CA THR A 265 20.89 -0.15 2.60
C THR A 265 22.33 -0.62 2.85
N PRO A 266 23.16 -0.84 1.80
CA PRO A 266 24.61 -1.05 1.97
C PRO A 266 25.26 0.06 2.80
N ILE A 267 24.82 1.31 2.62
CA ILE A 267 25.29 2.47 3.38
C ILE A 267 24.90 2.34 4.86
N ASN A 268 23.69 1.90 5.17
CA ASN A 268 23.25 1.71 6.55
C ASN A 268 24.08 0.64 7.25
N ASN A 269 24.46 -0.43 6.53
CA ASN A 269 25.33 -1.48 7.08
C ASN A 269 26.74 -0.94 7.38
N GLU A 270 27.30 -0.10 6.51
CA GLU A 270 28.60 0.57 6.76
C GLU A 270 28.52 1.51 7.99
N ILE A 271 27.41 2.24 8.14
CA ILE A 271 27.16 3.11 9.31
C ILE A 271 27.07 2.26 10.59
N ILE A 272 26.30 1.17 10.58
CA ILE A 272 26.18 0.24 11.72
C ILE A 272 27.52 -0.42 12.04
N GLU A 273 28.28 -0.85 11.03
CA GLU A 273 29.60 -1.44 11.22
C GLU A 273 30.57 -0.43 11.87
N THR A 274 30.56 0.82 11.42
CA THR A 274 31.36 1.89 12.05
C THR A 274 30.96 2.09 13.51
N LEU A 275 29.66 2.17 13.81
CA LEU A 275 29.14 2.37 15.17
C LEU A 275 29.51 1.24 16.13
N THR A 276 29.50 0.00 15.65
CA THR A 276 29.73 -1.20 16.48
C THR A 276 31.22 -1.55 16.60
N ARG A 277 32.03 -1.33 15.56
CA ARG A 277 33.46 -1.69 15.55
C ARG A 277 34.38 -0.54 15.93
N GLU A 278 34.06 0.67 15.47
CA GLU A 278 34.94 1.84 15.56
C GLU A 278 34.15 3.11 15.95
N PRO A 279 33.41 3.11 17.09
CA PRO A 279 32.54 4.22 17.50
C PRO A 279 33.26 5.57 17.61
N ALA A 280 34.54 5.55 18.00
CA ALA A 280 35.37 6.75 18.10
C ALA A 280 35.65 7.43 16.75
N HIS A 281 35.54 6.70 15.63
CA HIS A 281 35.71 7.25 14.29
C HIS A 281 34.40 7.79 13.71
N PHE A 282 33.25 7.50 14.32
CA PHE A 282 31.94 7.80 13.76
C PHE A 282 31.74 9.28 13.41
N TRP A 283 32.18 10.18 14.30
CA TRP A 283 32.11 11.63 14.09
C TRP A 283 32.84 12.09 12.81
N TYR A 284 33.93 11.41 12.43
CA TYR A 284 34.75 11.77 11.28
C TYR A 284 34.17 11.25 9.95
N PHE A 285 33.44 10.13 10.00
CA PHE A 285 32.92 9.46 8.80
C PHE A 285 31.47 9.82 8.50
N ASN A 286 30.70 10.29 9.49
CA ASN A 286 29.29 10.62 9.34
C ASN A 286 29.06 12.14 9.18
N ASN A 287 28.08 12.52 8.35
CA ASN A 287 27.72 13.92 8.11
C ASN A 287 26.86 14.55 9.23
N GLY A 288 26.38 13.75 10.18
CA GLY A 288 25.55 14.17 11.29
C GLY A 288 24.05 14.22 10.99
N VAL A 289 23.32 14.95 11.83
CA VAL A 289 21.85 15.09 11.80
C VAL A 289 21.47 16.56 11.77
N THR A 290 20.57 16.95 10.87
CA THR A 290 19.96 18.29 10.87
C THR A 290 18.51 18.24 11.32
N ILE A 291 18.17 19.04 12.31
CA ILE A 291 16.85 19.13 12.92
C ILE A 291 16.29 20.54 12.69
N LEU A 292 15.06 20.63 12.21
CA LEU A 292 14.28 21.87 12.25
C LEU A 292 13.32 21.79 13.42
N CYS A 293 13.12 22.89 14.15
CA CYS A 293 12.09 22.98 15.18
C CYS A 293 11.39 24.33 15.14
N GLU A 294 10.17 24.38 15.66
CA GLU A 294 9.40 25.63 15.72
C GLU A 294 9.96 26.56 16.78
N SER A 295 10.25 26.04 17.98
CA SER A 295 10.85 26.81 19.07
C SER A 295 11.82 25.95 19.88
N VAL A 296 12.62 26.61 20.72
CA VAL A 296 13.58 25.96 21.60
C VAL A 296 13.55 26.59 23.00
N GLU A 297 13.47 25.75 24.02
CA GLU A 297 13.72 26.13 25.41
C GLU A 297 15.14 25.68 25.76
N LYS A 298 15.91 26.53 26.44
CA LYS A 298 17.32 26.28 26.74
C LYS A 298 17.62 26.36 28.23
N SER A 299 18.28 25.33 28.75
CA SER A 299 18.79 25.29 30.12
C SER A 299 20.32 25.31 30.10
N GLN A 300 20.90 26.37 30.68
CA GLN A 300 22.35 26.56 30.75
C GLN A 300 22.86 26.17 32.13
N GLN A 301 23.89 25.32 32.18
CA GLN A 301 24.50 24.88 33.43
C GLN A 301 25.49 25.92 34.03
N SER A 302 25.88 26.93 33.25
CA SER A 302 26.78 28.01 33.71
C SER A 302 26.37 29.35 33.12
N MET A 303 26.04 30.31 33.99
CA MET A 303 25.73 31.68 33.58
C MET A 303 26.96 32.48 33.14
N ARG A 304 28.14 32.18 33.70
CA ARG A 304 29.37 32.95 33.44
C ARG A 304 30.16 32.45 32.24
N SER A 305 30.03 31.16 31.90
CA SER A 305 30.77 30.54 30.80
C SER A 305 29.94 29.44 30.15
N PRO A 306 28.82 29.79 29.49
CA PRO A 306 27.87 28.81 28.97
C PRO A 306 28.47 27.87 27.92
N GLN A 307 29.49 28.29 27.17
CA GLN A 307 30.17 27.44 26.16
C GLN A 307 31.14 26.40 26.75
N SER A 308 31.47 26.50 28.05
CA SER A 308 32.39 25.55 28.71
C SER A 308 31.69 24.30 29.26
N ARG A 309 30.37 24.23 29.12
CA ARG A 309 29.52 23.15 29.62
C ARG A 309 28.49 22.74 28.56
N PRO A 310 27.91 21.54 28.67
CA PRO A 310 26.76 21.16 27.86
C PRO A 310 25.60 22.15 28.03
N ILE A 311 24.83 22.32 26.96
CA ILE A 311 23.54 23.02 26.99
C ILE A 311 22.44 22.00 26.70
N SER A 312 21.39 22.04 27.52
CA SER A 312 20.20 21.21 27.34
C SER A 312 19.17 22.00 26.55
N LEU A 313 18.71 21.44 25.44
CA LEU A 313 17.73 22.06 24.56
C LEU A 313 16.47 21.19 24.50
N THR A 314 15.30 21.80 24.72
CA THR A 314 14.00 21.19 24.46
C THR A 314 13.45 21.79 23.18
N LEU A 315 13.43 21.00 22.11
CA LEU A 315 13.02 21.40 20.77
C LEU A 315 11.53 21.09 20.59
N ARG A 316 10.71 22.12 20.38
CA ARG A 316 9.27 21.94 20.17
C ARG A 316 8.94 21.75 18.70
N ASN A 317 8.06 20.80 18.40
CA ASN A 317 7.62 20.48 17.03
C ASN A 317 8.83 20.26 16.08
N ALA A 318 9.75 19.40 16.53
CA ALA A 318 11.00 19.11 15.87
C ALA A 318 10.84 18.05 14.77
N SER A 319 11.61 18.19 13.70
CA SER A 319 11.71 17.18 12.65
C SER A 319 13.13 17.08 12.10
N VAL A 320 13.62 15.85 11.97
CA VAL A 320 14.92 15.54 11.36
C VAL A 320 14.80 15.66 9.85
N VAL A 321 15.42 16.69 9.26
CA VAL A 321 15.36 16.99 7.82
C VAL A 321 16.55 16.49 7.01
N ASN A 322 17.64 16.10 7.68
CA ASN A 322 18.79 15.38 7.12
C ASN A 322 19.38 14.46 8.21
N GLY A 323 19.84 13.27 7.82
CA GLY A 323 20.41 12.28 8.74
C GLY A 323 19.42 11.22 9.20
N ALA A 324 18.29 11.02 8.52
CA ALA A 324 17.29 10.01 8.90
C ALA A 324 17.84 8.58 8.92
N GLN A 325 18.71 8.23 7.96
CA GLN A 325 19.44 6.95 7.95
C GLN A 325 20.40 6.85 9.14
N THR A 326 21.15 7.92 9.43
CA THR A 326 22.03 8.00 10.61
C THR A 326 21.25 7.72 11.88
N VAL A 327 20.12 8.39 12.11
CA VAL A 327 19.28 8.20 13.31
C VAL A 327 18.85 6.72 13.45
N ARG A 328 18.39 6.11 12.36
CA ARG A 328 17.94 4.71 12.37
C ARG A 328 19.08 3.71 12.59
N SER A 329 20.20 3.88 11.88
CA SER A 329 21.40 3.06 12.03
C SER A 329 22.00 3.19 13.44
N VAL A 330 21.96 4.39 14.03
CA VAL A 330 22.37 4.61 15.43
C VAL A 330 21.47 3.83 16.37
N ALA A 331 20.14 3.96 16.27
CA ALA A 331 19.23 3.23 17.12
C ALA A 331 19.38 1.70 16.99
N GLU A 332 19.57 1.21 15.76
CA GLU A 332 19.80 -0.22 15.49
C GLU A 332 21.14 -0.69 16.06
N ALA A 333 22.22 0.06 15.89
CA ALA A 333 23.53 -0.28 16.44
C ALA A 333 23.54 -0.28 17.96
N VAL A 334 22.92 0.71 18.60
CA VAL A 334 22.80 0.80 20.08
C VAL A 334 21.98 -0.36 20.64
N ALA A 335 20.95 -0.81 19.93
CA ALA A 335 20.17 -1.97 20.33
C ALA A 335 20.94 -3.31 20.20
N ILE A 336 21.92 -3.38 19.28
CA ILE A 336 22.77 -4.57 19.07
C ILE A 336 23.93 -4.59 20.05
N ASP A 337 24.62 -3.45 20.23
CA ASP A 337 25.81 -3.31 21.05
C ASP A 337 25.81 -1.97 21.80
N ALA A 338 25.88 -2.05 23.12
CA ALA A 338 25.91 -0.88 23.99
C ALA A 338 27.15 0.01 23.75
N VAL A 339 28.23 -0.52 23.17
CA VAL A 339 29.42 0.26 22.80
C VAL A 339 29.06 1.39 21.82
N ALA A 340 28.10 1.16 20.92
CA ALA A 340 27.65 2.15 19.95
C ALA A 340 27.01 3.39 20.61
N ALA A 341 26.52 3.29 21.85
CA ALA A 341 25.88 4.40 22.57
C ALA A 341 26.82 5.57 22.84
N SER A 342 28.13 5.30 22.93
CA SER A 342 29.20 6.28 23.16
C SER A 342 29.74 6.95 21.90
N ALA A 343 29.18 6.64 20.73
CA ALA A 343 29.60 7.26 19.49
C ALA A 343 29.13 8.72 19.42
N GLN A 344 30.01 9.60 18.96
CA GLN A 344 29.72 11.03 18.86
C GLN A 344 29.06 11.38 17.52
N VAL A 345 27.90 12.04 17.57
CA VAL A 345 27.13 12.43 16.39
C VAL A 345 27.05 13.94 16.29
N GLY A 346 27.50 14.51 15.17
CA GLY A 346 27.33 15.94 14.90
C GLY A 346 25.86 16.30 14.67
N VAL A 347 25.38 17.37 15.30
CA VAL A 347 24.00 17.84 15.16
C VAL A 347 23.95 19.31 14.80
N ARG A 348 22.99 19.66 13.93
CA ARG A 348 22.63 21.04 13.58
C ARG A 348 21.15 21.24 13.82
N ILE A 349 20.80 22.19 14.66
CA ILE A 349 19.43 22.55 15.03
C ILE A 349 19.14 23.94 14.48
N ILE A 350 18.05 24.10 13.74
CA ILE A 350 17.63 25.37 13.16
C ILE A 350 16.22 25.68 13.64
N VAL A 351 16.07 26.81 14.35
CA VAL A 351 14.78 27.27 14.85
C VAL A 351 14.09 28.07 13.75
N THR A 352 13.04 27.49 13.17
CA THR A 352 12.32 28.10 12.04
C THR A 352 11.22 29.05 12.50
N GLY A 353 10.77 28.97 13.76
CA GLY A 353 9.53 29.63 14.17
C GLY A 353 8.36 29.14 13.32
N LYS A 354 7.44 30.06 13.03
CA LYS A 354 6.30 29.87 12.11
C LYS A 354 6.63 30.16 10.64
N ALA A 355 7.91 30.31 10.28
CA ALA A 355 8.32 30.65 8.91
C ALA A 355 8.34 29.41 7.99
N VAL A 356 7.15 28.91 7.64
CA VAL A 356 6.95 27.70 6.82
C VAL A 356 7.73 27.75 5.50
N ALA A 357 7.81 28.92 4.85
CA ALA A 357 8.53 29.09 3.59
C ALA A 357 10.05 28.86 3.74
N PHE A 358 10.65 29.38 4.82
CA PHE A 358 12.07 29.16 5.10
C PHE A 358 12.34 27.72 5.47
N GLY A 359 11.51 27.10 6.33
CA GLY A 359 11.62 25.69 6.67
C GLY A 359 11.65 24.80 5.42
N LYS A 360 10.72 25.03 4.47
CA LYS A 360 10.71 24.33 3.17
C LYS A 360 12.01 24.56 2.38
N GLN A 361 12.52 25.79 2.30
CA GLN A 361 13.76 26.10 1.59
C GLN A 361 14.99 25.48 2.25
N ALA A 362 15.08 25.50 3.57
CA ALA A 362 16.17 24.92 4.35
C ALA A 362 16.20 23.40 4.18
N THR A 363 15.05 22.72 4.27
CA THR A 363 14.92 21.29 3.97
C THR A 363 15.37 20.98 2.54
N GLN A 364 14.93 21.76 1.55
CA GLN A 364 15.35 21.58 0.15
C GLN A 364 16.87 21.74 -0.02
N ALA A 365 17.45 22.80 0.55
CA ALA A 365 18.87 23.09 0.41
C ALA A 365 19.76 22.02 1.07
N THR A 366 19.38 21.58 2.27
CA THR A 366 20.16 20.59 3.04
C THR A 366 20.13 19.20 2.39
N ASN A 367 19.13 18.91 1.54
CA ASN A 367 19.02 17.64 0.81
C ASN A 367 19.58 17.69 -0.63
N ARG A 368 19.93 18.87 -1.16
CA ARG A 368 20.48 19.06 -2.52
C ARG A 368 21.87 18.48 -2.74
N GLN A 369 22.60 18.10 -1.68
CA GLN A 369 23.95 17.52 -1.79
C GLN A 369 23.98 16.11 -2.42
N ASN A 370 22.83 15.46 -2.61
CA ASN A 370 22.67 14.25 -3.41
C ASN A 370 21.76 14.56 -4.61
N ARG A 371 22.05 14.01 -5.80
CA ARG A 371 21.37 14.27 -7.09
C ARG A 371 19.85 14.34 -6.92
N VAL A 372 19.28 15.55 -7.02
CA VAL A 372 17.83 15.77 -6.91
C VAL A 372 17.18 15.37 -8.24
N GLU A 373 16.22 14.47 -8.21
CA GLU A 373 15.48 14.05 -9.41
C GLU A 373 14.17 14.83 -9.55
N ALA A 374 13.62 14.92 -10.77
CA ALA A 374 12.41 15.71 -11.05
C ALA A 374 11.21 15.31 -10.16
N ARG A 375 11.13 14.03 -9.75
CA ARG A 375 10.15 13.49 -8.78
C ARG A 375 10.21 14.20 -7.42
N ASP A 376 11.39 14.57 -6.94
CA ASP A 376 11.56 15.13 -5.59
C ASP A 376 10.96 16.54 -5.48
N PHE A 377 10.88 17.28 -6.60
CA PHE A 377 10.21 18.57 -6.66
C PHE A 377 8.68 18.46 -6.65
N VAL A 378 8.14 17.34 -7.15
CA VAL A 378 6.70 17.08 -7.16
C VAL A 378 6.16 16.82 -5.75
N ALA A 379 6.98 16.27 -4.84
CA ALA A 379 6.61 16.08 -3.44
C ALA A 379 6.32 17.38 -2.67
N LEU A 380 6.67 18.52 -3.24
CA LEU A 380 6.43 19.85 -2.67
C LEU A 380 5.20 20.54 -3.27
N ASP A 381 4.58 19.94 -4.29
CA ASP A 381 3.40 20.49 -4.96
C ASP A 381 2.17 20.38 -4.02
N PRO A 382 1.45 21.49 -3.77
CA PRO A 382 0.25 21.47 -2.92
C PRO A 382 -0.80 20.43 -3.36
N ILE A 383 -0.90 20.12 -4.65
CA ILE A 383 -1.85 19.11 -5.15
C ILE A 383 -1.51 17.72 -4.60
N GLN A 384 -0.22 17.39 -4.47
CA GLN A 384 0.18 16.09 -3.94
C GLN A 384 -0.06 15.99 -2.43
N ALA A 385 0.06 17.12 -1.71
CA ALA A 385 -0.33 17.19 -0.30
C ALA A 385 -1.83 17.01 -0.13
N ALA A 386 -2.65 17.65 -0.97
CA ALA A 386 -4.10 17.50 -0.95
C ALA A 386 -4.53 16.05 -1.24
N ILE A 387 -3.98 15.42 -2.30
CA ILE A 387 -4.24 14.01 -2.61
C ILE A 387 -3.82 13.10 -1.45
N LEU A 388 -2.68 13.36 -0.80
CA LEU A 388 -2.23 12.58 0.35
C LEU A 388 -3.22 12.65 1.51
N GLU A 389 -3.67 13.86 1.86
CA GLU A 389 -4.66 14.07 2.90
C GLU A 389 -6.00 13.40 2.57
N GLU A 390 -6.48 13.56 1.34
CA GLU A 390 -7.74 12.97 0.88
C GLU A 390 -7.67 11.43 0.79
N MET A 391 -6.55 10.84 0.34
CA MET A 391 -6.36 9.38 0.30
C MET A 391 -6.45 8.77 1.69
N ARG A 392 -5.87 9.45 2.70
CA ARG A 392 -5.97 9.02 4.09
C ARG A 392 -7.38 9.22 4.64
N ALA A 393 -8.00 10.35 4.37
CA ALA A 393 -9.29 10.72 4.95
C ALA A 393 -10.49 9.96 4.35
N GLU A 394 -10.48 9.70 3.05
CA GLU A 394 -11.59 9.02 2.34
C GLU A 394 -11.39 7.50 2.24
N LEU A 395 -10.15 7.04 2.03
CA LEU A 395 -9.86 5.62 1.77
C LEU A 395 -9.07 4.93 2.89
N GLY A 396 -8.53 5.68 3.86
CA GLY A 396 -7.63 5.12 4.87
C GLY A 396 -6.31 4.59 4.29
N LEU A 397 -5.95 5.00 3.07
CA LEU A 397 -4.80 4.48 2.34
C LEU A 397 -3.59 5.41 2.41
N GLU A 398 -2.40 4.80 2.38
CA GLU A 398 -1.13 5.52 2.30
C GLU A 398 -0.83 5.97 0.87
N TYR A 399 -0.53 7.25 0.70
CA TYR A 399 -0.08 7.80 -0.57
C TYR A 399 1.36 8.31 -0.46
N SER A 400 2.31 7.55 -1.03
CA SER A 400 3.73 7.88 -0.96
C SER A 400 4.17 8.76 -2.13
N VAL A 401 4.34 10.05 -1.86
CA VAL A 401 4.86 11.00 -2.85
C VAL A 401 6.39 11.02 -2.85
N ARG A 402 6.98 10.89 -1.66
CA ARG A 402 8.43 10.92 -1.43
C ARG A 402 9.04 9.60 -1.88
N ARG A 403 10.33 9.61 -2.22
CA ARG A 403 11.07 8.35 -2.39
C ARG A 403 11.26 7.71 -1.02
N SER A 404 10.62 6.56 -0.84
CA SER A 404 10.91 5.60 0.22
C SER A 404 11.54 4.36 -0.41
N GLU A 405 12.29 3.58 0.37
CA GLU A 405 12.84 2.31 -0.12
C GLU A 405 11.77 1.24 -0.28
N LEU A 406 10.71 1.36 0.52
CA LEU A 406 9.52 0.54 0.44
C LEU A 406 8.39 1.43 -0.07
N GLU A 407 7.90 1.11 -1.27
CA GLU A 407 6.61 1.62 -1.72
C GLU A 407 5.53 1.05 -0.79
N PRO A 408 4.40 1.75 -0.58
CA PRO A 408 3.28 1.22 0.21
C PRO A 408 2.92 -0.19 -0.25
N GLN A 409 2.55 -1.05 0.68
CA GLN A 409 2.10 -2.38 0.29
C GLN A 409 0.85 -2.26 -0.60
N PRO A 410 0.64 -3.15 -1.58
CA PRO A 410 -0.46 -3.01 -2.53
C PRO A 410 -1.84 -2.88 -1.88
N ASP A 411 -2.01 -3.45 -0.71
CA ASP A 411 -3.20 -3.47 0.14
C ASP A 411 -3.32 -2.23 1.05
N THR A 412 -2.21 -1.54 1.34
CA THR A 412 -2.19 -0.36 2.22
C THR A 412 -2.09 0.96 1.48
N GLY A 413 -1.80 0.98 0.18
CA GLY A 413 -1.71 2.23 -0.57
C GLY A 413 -1.00 2.16 -1.91
N CYS A 414 -0.53 3.31 -2.41
CA CYS A 414 0.28 3.41 -3.62
C CYS A 414 1.25 4.60 -3.62
N SER A 415 2.15 4.63 -4.60
CA SER A 415 3.10 5.72 -4.79
C SER A 415 2.64 6.69 -5.88
N VAL A 416 3.16 7.92 -5.84
CA VAL A 416 2.91 8.92 -6.90
C VAL A 416 3.35 8.43 -8.28
N VAL A 417 4.37 7.57 -8.36
CA VAL A 417 4.82 6.99 -9.64
C VAL A 417 3.76 6.03 -10.18
N GLU A 418 3.26 5.15 -9.32
CA GLU A 418 2.25 4.16 -9.70
C GLU A 418 0.93 4.85 -10.07
N ALA A 419 0.50 5.82 -9.26
CA ALA A 419 -0.66 6.67 -9.53
C ALA A 419 -0.52 7.40 -10.87
N ALA A 420 0.61 8.06 -11.12
CA ALA A 420 0.84 8.77 -12.38
C ALA A 420 0.85 7.83 -13.60
N CYS A 421 1.44 6.63 -13.47
CA CYS A 421 1.36 5.61 -14.53
C CYS A 421 -0.09 5.18 -14.79
N ALA A 422 -0.87 4.98 -13.74
CA ALA A 422 -2.26 4.56 -13.84
C ALA A 422 -3.13 5.64 -14.49
N LEU A 423 -3.00 6.89 -14.04
CA LEU A 423 -3.68 8.04 -14.61
C LEU A 423 -3.29 8.26 -16.09
N ALA A 424 -2.02 8.08 -16.44
CA ALA A 424 -1.56 8.15 -17.83
C ALA A 424 -2.21 7.08 -18.72
N CYS A 425 -2.45 5.88 -18.21
CA CYS A 425 -3.19 4.84 -18.91
C CYS A 425 -4.69 5.15 -19.00
N ALA A 426 -5.29 5.68 -17.94
CA ALA A 426 -6.71 6.04 -17.87
C ALA A 426 -7.06 7.27 -18.73
N HIS A 427 -6.06 8.11 -19.05
CA HIS A 427 -6.25 9.31 -19.85
C HIS A 427 -6.83 8.98 -21.24
N LEU A 428 -7.71 9.85 -21.75
CA LEU A 428 -8.42 9.66 -23.04
C LEU A 428 -7.47 9.51 -24.24
N ASP A 429 -6.36 10.25 -24.23
CA ASP A 429 -5.32 10.21 -25.26
C ASP A 429 -4.25 9.16 -24.95
N SER A 430 -4.06 8.20 -25.87
CA SER A 430 -3.07 7.12 -25.76
C SER A 430 -1.61 7.60 -25.78
N GLN A 431 -1.36 8.86 -26.13
CA GLN A 431 0.00 9.42 -26.14
C GLN A 431 0.70 9.31 -24.78
N TYR A 432 -0.04 9.43 -23.67
CA TYR A 432 0.57 9.40 -22.33
C TYR A 432 1.05 7.99 -21.98
N ALA A 433 0.26 6.96 -22.31
CA ALA A 433 0.66 5.57 -22.19
C ALA A 433 1.89 5.24 -23.06
N ALA A 434 1.99 5.82 -24.27
CA ALA A 434 3.15 5.63 -25.16
C ALA A 434 4.42 6.28 -24.58
N ARG A 435 4.31 7.52 -24.09
CA ARG A 435 5.46 8.28 -23.56
C ARG A 435 6.10 7.58 -22.36
N ILE A 436 5.29 7.06 -21.43
CA ILE A 436 5.78 6.38 -20.23
C ILE A 436 6.32 4.97 -20.50
N ALA A 437 6.05 4.40 -21.68
CA ALA A 437 6.56 3.07 -22.04
C ALA A 437 8.08 3.05 -22.29
N THR A 438 8.72 4.21 -22.45
CA THR A 438 10.18 4.31 -22.64
C THR A 438 10.92 4.59 -21.34
N THR A 439 10.53 5.67 -20.65
CA THR A 439 11.10 6.10 -19.37
C THR A 439 10.00 6.70 -18.52
N LEU A 440 10.15 6.65 -17.19
CA LEU A 440 9.21 7.26 -16.25
C LEU A 440 9.59 8.70 -15.89
N ASP A 441 10.75 9.19 -16.30
CA ASP A 441 11.19 10.56 -16.01
C ASP A 441 10.27 11.61 -16.65
N VAL A 442 9.65 11.26 -17.78
CA VAL A 442 8.68 12.10 -18.51
C VAL A 442 7.42 12.40 -17.70
N LEU A 443 7.10 11.59 -16.67
CA LEU A 443 5.95 11.81 -15.78
C LEU A 443 6.04 13.14 -15.03
N TRP A 444 7.25 13.68 -14.88
CA TRP A 444 7.52 14.87 -14.07
C TRP A 444 7.71 16.13 -14.92
N GLU A 445 7.56 16.04 -16.24
CA GLU A 445 7.63 17.19 -17.13
C GLU A 445 6.46 18.15 -16.88
N ARG A 446 6.79 19.44 -16.77
CA ARG A 446 5.85 20.54 -16.50
C ARG A 446 5.54 21.35 -17.76
N GLY A 447 4.46 22.12 -17.72
CA GLY A 447 4.06 23.05 -18.78
C GLY A 447 3.00 22.46 -19.71
N SER A 448 2.66 23.21 -20.77
CA SER A 448 1.53 22.89 -21.66
C SER A 448 1.67 21.58 -22.45
N GLN A 449 2.87 21.01 -22.52
CA GLN A 449 3.16 19.72 -23.16
C GLN A 449 3.65 18.66 -22.13
N GLY A 450 3.71 19.03 -20.85
CA GLY A 450 4.19 18.19 -19.77
C GLY A 450 3.12 17.17 -19.33
N ILE A 451 3.54 15.94 -19.04
CA ILE A 451 2.61 14.89 -18.60
C ILE A 451 2.06 15.22 -17.21
N TYR A 452 2.89 15.74 -16.30
CA TYR A 452 2.47 15.94 -14.91
C TYR A 452 1.23 16.83 -14.80
N ASP A 453 1.25 17.98 -15.45
CA ASP A 453 0.15 18.93 -15.36
C ASP A 453 -1.11 18.40 -16.06
N ALA A 454 -0.97 17.58 -17.12
CA ALA A 454 -2.12 16.93 -17.75
C ALA A 454 -2.80 15.86 -16.86
N LEU A 455 -2.04 15.21 -15.97
CA LEU A 455 -2.56 14.16 -15.09
C LEU A 455 -3.10 14.70 -13.76
N PHE A 456 -2.48 15.76 -13.23
CA PHE A 456 -2.76 16.27 -11.90
C PHE A 456 -3.41 17.66 -11.88
N ARG A 457 -3.61 18.32 -13.05
CA ARG A 457 -4.27 19.63 -13.14
C ARG A 457 -5.40 19.59 -14.19
N PRO A 458 -6.69 19.63 -13.78
CA PRO A 458 -7.19 19.77 -12.40
C PRO A 458 -6.83 18.55 -11.51
N GLN A 459 -6.86 18.74 -10.19
CA GLN A 459 -6.59 17.67 -9.23
C GLN A 459 -7.56 16.50 -9.47
N PRO A 460 -7.06 15.27 -9.71
CA PRO A 460 -7.92 14.09 -9.84
C PRO A 460 -8.52 13.74 -8.48
N GLY A 461 -9.76 13.24 -8.47
CA GLY A 461 -10.34 12.67 -7.26
C GLY A 461 -9.58 11.41 -6.82
N VAL A 462 -9.58 11.16 -5.51
CA VAL A 462 -8.85 10.03 -4.92
C VAL A 462 -9.44 8.67 -5.33
N TYR A 463 -10.75 8.62 -5.60
CA TYR A 463 -11.41 7.43 -6.14
C TYR A 463 -10.92 7.11 -7.55
N LEU A 464 -10.91 8.07 -8.49
CA LEU A 464 -10.33 7.88 -9.82
C LEU A 464 -8.88 7.41 -9.74
N LEU A 465 -8.06 8.06 -8.92
CA LEU A 465 -6.64 7.73 -8.77
C LEU A 465 -6.47 6.28 -8.29
N TRP A 466 -7.14 5.91 -7.21
CA TRP A 466 -7.01 4.57 -6.63
C TRP A 466 -7.59 3.48 -7.53
N ASN A 467 -8.77 3.73 -8.11
CA ASN A 467 -9.41 2.83 -9.06
C ASN A 467 -8.53 2.59 -10.30
N ALA A 468 -7.89 3.65 -10.81
CA ALA A 468 -6.94 3.51 -11.91
C ALA A 468 -5.73 2.64 -11.51
N VAL A 469 -5.21 2.82 -10.30
CA VAL A 469 -4.10 2.01 -9.77
C VAL A 469 -4.49 0.53 -9.68
N GLN A 470 -5.70 0.23 -9.18
CA GLN A 470 -6.21 -1.14 -9.09
C GLN A 470 -6.32 -1.82 -10.46
N VAL A 471 -6.86 -1.12 -11.46
CA VAL A 471 -6.93 -1.62 -12.84
C VAL A 471 -5.52 -1.86 -13.40
N LEU A 472 -4.59 -0.92 -13.27
CA LEU A 472 -3.21 -1.09 -13.76
C LEU A 472 -2.50 -2.29 -13.09
N ARG A 473 -2.68 -2.47 -11.78
CA ARG A 473 -2.16 -3.63 -11.04
C ARG A 473 -2.74 -4.93 -11.58
N GLN A 474 -4.04 -4.96 -11.82
CA GLN A 474 -4.71 -6.14 -12.35
C GLN A 474 -4.27 -6.49 -13.77
N VAL A 475 -4.04 -5.48 -14.63
CA VAL A 475 -3.44 -5.67 -15.96
C VAL A 475 -2.06 -6.32 -15.83
N ARG A 476 -1.18 -5.76 -14.98
CA ARG A 476 0.17 -6.31 -14.75
C ARG A 476 0.13 -7.76 -14.24
N ARG A 477 -0.72 -8.05 -13.25
CA ARG A 477 -0.92 -9.41 -12.71
C ARG A 477 -1.38 -10.38 -13.79
N THR A 478 -2.38 -10.00 -14.57
CA THR A 478 -2.93 -10.84 -15.64
C THR A 478 -1.89 -11.09 -16.72
N LEU A 479 -1.14 -10.07 -17.16
CA LEU A 479 -0.07 -10.23 -18.14
C LEU A 479 1.07 -11.12 -17.64
N HIS A 480 1.46 -10.98 -16.37
CA HIS A 480 2.46 -11.86 -15.75
C HIS A 480 2.02 -13.33 -15.78
N HIS A 481 0.76 -13.62 -15.45
CA HIS A 481 0.20 -14.97 -15.53
C HIS A 481 0.04 -15.49 -16.96
N LEU A 482 -0.28 -14.62 -17.92
CA LEU A 482 -0.42 -15.00 -19.33
C LEU A 482 0.91 -15.19 -20.03
N ARG A 483 1.97 -14.48 -19.64
CA ARG A 483 3.27 -14.49 -20.32
C ARG A 483 3.72 -15.93 -20.67
N PRO A 484 3.77 -16.91 -19.75
CA PRO A 484 4.28 -18.25 -20.07
C PRO A 484 3.48 -18.99 -21.16
N ARG A 485 2.24 -18.57 -21.43
CA ARG A 485 1.34 -19.16 -22.44
C ARG A 485 1.56 -18.59 -23.83
N TYR A 486 2.38 -17.55 -23.99
CA TYR A 486 2.63 -16.87 -25.27
C TYR A 486 4.10 -17.01 -25.70
N MET A 487 4.35 -16.96 -27.00
CA MET A 487 5.68 -16.98 -27.61
C MET A 487 5.88 -15.81 -28.57
N GLY A 488 7.14 -15.49 -28.87
CA GLY A 488 7.53 -14.46 -29.83
C GLY A 488 6.86 -13.13 -29.54
N ARG A 489 6.07 -12.62 -30.50
CA ARG A 489 5.41 -11.31 -30.41
C ARG A 489 4.38 -11.21 -29.30
N GLY A 490 3.64 -12.29 -29.01
CA GLY A 490 2.69 -12.31 -27.90
C GLY A 490 3.38 -12.18 -26.55
N ALA A 491 4.54 -12.83 -26.39
CA ALA A 491 5.37 -12.68 -25.20
C ALA A 491 5.97 -11.27 -25.09
N ALA A 492 6.48 -10.72 -26.21
CA ALA A 492 7.01 -9.36 -26.25
C ALA A 492 5.95 -8.30 -25.94
N LEU A 493 4.70 -8.51 -26.36
CA LEU A 493 3.58 -7.62 -26.04
C LEU A 493 3.16 -7.74 -24.58
N ALA A 494 3.18 -8.94 -24.00
CA ALA A 494 2.92 -9.10 -22.57
C ALA A 494 3.99 -8.42 -21.69
N GLU A 495 5.24 -8.33 -22.17
CA GLU A 495 6.35 -7.70 -21.44
C GLU A 495 6.44 -6.18 -21.65
N HIS A 496 6.28 -5.71 -22.90
CA HIS A 496 6.53 -4.30 -23.26
C HIS A 496 5.26 -3.51 -23.59
N GLY A 497 4.11 -4.16 -23.75
CA GLY A 497 2.83 -3.55 -24.10
C GLY A 497 1.94 -3.20 -22.92
N VAL A 498 2.45 -3.27 -21.69
CA VAL A 498 1.66 -3.12 -20.45
C VAL A 498 0.82 -1.85 -20.45
N TYR A 499 1.42 -0.69 -20.77
CA TYR A 499 0.73 0.60 -20.74
C TYR A 499 -0.28 0.78 -21.88
N LEU A 500 0.04 0.30 -23.09
CA LEU A 500 -0.91 0.29 -24.21
C LEU A 500 -2.12 -0.60 -23.90
N LEU A 501 -1.89 -1.80 -23.37
CA LEU A 501 -2.95 -2.72 -22.99
C LEU A 501 -3.80 -2.16 -21.83
N ALA A 502 -3.17 -1.55 -20.83
CA ALA A 502 -3.89 -0.88 -19.75
C ALA A 502 -4.77 0.27 -20.28
N HIS A 503 -4.24 1.09 -21.18
CA HIS A 503 -5.03 2.13 -21.84
C HIS A 503 -6.24 1.56 -22.59
N LEU A 504 -6.05 0.51 -23.39
CA LEU A 504 -7.14 -0.15 -24.11
C LEU A 504 -8.18 -0.78 -23.17
N VAL A 505 -7.76 -1.28 -22.01
CA VAL A 505 -8.68 -1.76 -20.96
C VAL A 505 -9.52 -0.60 -20.44
N PHE A 506 -8.93 0.54 -20.06
CA PHE A 506 -9.71 1.72 -19.63
C PHE A 506 -10.68 2.21 -20.71
N ARG A 507 -10.31 2.13 -21.98
CA ARG A 507 -11.21 2.48 -23.10
C ARG A 507 -12.39 1.52 -23.29
N ARG A 508 -12.37 0.35 -22.65
CA ARG A 508 -13.38 -0.72 -22.74
C ARG A 508 -14.17 -0.91 -21.44
N LEU A 509 -13.63 -0.50 -20.30
CA LEU A 509 -14.34 -0.48 -19.02
C LEU A 509 -15.41 0.61 -19.03
N ASP A 510 -16.46 0.40 -18.24
CA ASP A 510 -17.38 1.46 -17.87
C ASP A 510 -16.71 2.35 -16.82
N THR A 511 -16.33 3.56 -17.25
CA THR A 511 -15.63 4.54 -16.41
C THR A 511 -16.52 5.68 -15.96
N ASP A 512 -17.85 5.61 -16.16
CA ASP A 512 -18.73 6.74 -15.84
C ASP A 512 -18.71 7.05 -14.33
N ALA A 513 -18.67 6.01 -13.49
CA ALA A 513 -18.61 6.12 -12.03
C ALA A 513 -17.20 5.97 -11.43
N ILE A 514 -16.13 6.01 -12.24
CA ILE A 514 -14.76 5.72 -11.77
C ILE A 514 -14.25 6.71 -10.69
N ASP A 515 -14.75 7.94 -10.72
CA ASP A 515 -14.38 9.02 -9.79
C ASP A 515 -15.47 9.31 -8.75
N GLU A 516 -16.59 8.58 -8.80
CA GLU A 516 -17.65 8.76 -7.82
C GLU A 516 -17.22 8.21 -6.45
N PRO A 517 -17.59 8.88 -5.34
CA PRO A 517 -17.29 8.37 -4.01
C PRO A 517 -17.91 7.00 -3.76
N ASP A 518 -17.04 6.01 -3.55
CA ASP A 518 -17.40 4.60 -3.34
C ASP A 518 -16.61 4.03 -2.14
N PRO A 519 -17.08 4.27 -0.91
CA PRO A 519 -16.39 3.82 0.31
C PRO A 519 -16.25 2.28 0.41
N ARG A 520 -17.06 1.54 -0.35
CA ARG A 520 -17.05 0.06 -0.37
C ARG A 520 -16.21 -0.50 -1.51
N LEU A 521 -15.68 0.35 -2.39
CA LEU A 521 -14.88 -0.03 -3.55
C LEU A 521 -15.59 -1.05 -4.45
N GLU A 522 -16.93 -0.96 -4.57
CA GLU A 522 -17.77 -1.82 -5.42
C GLU A 522 -17.36 -1.69 -6.90
N TRP A 523 -17.14 -0.46 -7.38
CA TRP A 523 -16.66 -0.22 -8.75
C TRP A 523 -15.31 -0.91 -8.99
N ALA A 524 -14.38 -0.79 -8.05
CA ALA A 524 -13.05 -1.39 -8.16
C ALA A 524 -13.13 -2.92 -8.25
N GLY A 525 -14.00 -3.55 -7.44
CA GLY A 525 -14.25 -4.98 -7.47
C GLY A 525 -14.71 -5.46 -8.86
N HIS A 526 -15.73 -4.80 -9.40
CA HIS A 526 -16.24 -5.11 -10.74
C HIS A 526 -15.20 -4.86 -11.85
N ALA A 527 -14.49 -3.74 -11.78
CA ALA A 527 -13.48 -3.37 -12.77
C ALA A 527 -12.30 -4.35 -12.78
N VAL A 528 -11.87 -4.86 -11.62
CA VAL A 528 -10.78 -5.84 -11.50
C VAL A 528 -11.14 -7.18 -12.16
N ASP A 529 -12.38 -7.65 -11.95
CA ASP A 529 -12.87 -8.89 -12.58
C ASP A 529 -13.00 -8.75 -14.11
N GLU A 530 -13.54 -7.62 -14.57
CA GLU A 530 -13.68 -7.32 -15.99
C GLU A 530 -12.31 -7.15 -16.67
N THR A 531 -11.36 -6.48 -16.00
CA THR A 531 -10.00 -6.26 -16.50
C THR A 531 -9.31 -7.56 -16.86
N LYS A 532 -9.46 -8.61 -16.04
CA LYS A 532 -8.87 -9.93 -16.33
C LYS A 532 -9.35 -10.47 -17.68
N ARG A 533 -10.66 -10.40 -17.92
CA ARG A 533 -11.30 -10.87 -19.16
C ARG A 533 -10.84 -10.04 -20.36
N LEU A 534 -10.83 -8.72 -20.21
CA LEU A 534 -10.42 -7.78 -21.25
C LEU A 534 -8.96 -7.99 -21.66
N VAL A 535 -8.03 -8.19 -20.72
CA VAL A 535 -6.62 -8.44 -21.03
C VAL A 535 -6.43 -9.74 -21.80
N GLU A 536 -7.13 -10.82 -21.41
CA GLU A 536 -7.09 -12.11 -22.12
C GLU A 536 -7.61 -12.01 -23.56
N GLU A 537 -8.61 -11.15 -23.79
CA GLU A 537 -9.17 -10.87 -25.11
C GLU A 537 -8.26 -9.96 -25.96
N LEU A 538 -7.80 -8.85 -25.38
CA LEU A 538 -7.07 -7.80 -26.08
C LEU A 538 -5.67 -8.24 -26.50
N LEU A 539 -4.96 -9.04 -25.69
CA LEU A 539 -3.57 -9.42 -25.96
C LEU A 539 -3.37 -10.04 -27.38
N PRO A 540 -4.12 -11.08 -27.81
CA PRO A 540 -3.98 -11.61 -29.17
C PRO A 540 -4.51 -10.66 -30.26
N ILE A 541 -5.52 -9.83 -29.95
CA ILE A 541 -6.09 -8.86 -30.91
C ILE A 541 -5.05 -7.78 -31.23
N VAL A 542 -4.47 -7.18 -30.20
CA VAL A 542 -3.45 -6.12 -30.32
C VAL A 542 -2.23 -6.64 -31.06
N ALA A 543 -1.76 -7.85 -30.76
CA ALA A 543 -0.66 -8.47 -31.50
C ALA A 543 -0.99 -8.62 -33.00
N GLY A 544 -2.21 -9.05 -33.34
CA GLY A 544 -2.70 -9.13 -34.72
C GLY A 544 -2.79 -7.78 -35.43
N VAL A 545 -3.28 -6.75 -34.75
CA VAL A 545 -3.36 -5.38 -35.30
C VAL A 545 -1.97 -4.81 -35.59
N ILE A 546 -1.03 -4.98 -34.66
CA ILE A 546 0.35 -4.52 -34.85
C ILE A 546 0.99 -5.22 -36.05
N ASP A 547 0.76 -6.53 -36.23
CA ASP A 547 1.26 -7.28 -37.38
C ASP A 547 0.67 -6.78 -38.70
N ALA A 548 -0.62 -6.47 -38.72
CA ALA A 548 -1.31 -5.95 -39.90
C ALA A 548 -0.81 -4.55 -40.31
N LEU A 549 -0.55 -3.67 -39.33
CA LEU A 549 -0.12 -2.29 -39.58
C LEU A 549 1.37 -2.17 -39.93
N TYR A 550 2.25 -2.85 -39.20
CA TYR A 550 3.70 -2.56 -39.25
C TYR A 550 4.56 -3.74 -39.68
N THR A 551 3.95 -4.84 -40.14
CA THR A 551 4.60 -6.10 -40.53
C THR A 551 5.36 -6.81 -39.39
N GLU A 552 5.66 -8.10 -39.55
CA GLU A 552 6.29 -8.92 -38.51
C GLU A 552 7.73 -8.49 -38.13
N ARG A 553 8.35 -7.61 -38.94
CA ARG A 553 9.71 -7.07 -38.71
C ARG A 553 9.78 -5.94 -37.69
N SER A 554 8.67 -5.27 -37.39
CA SER A 554 8.66 -4.14 -36.45
C SER A 554 8.70 -4.63 -35.01
N GLN A 555 9.61 -4.10 -34.19
CA GLN A 555 9.70 -4.46 -32.78
C GLN A 555 8.49 -3.97 -31.98
N ILE A 556 7.84 -4.86 -31.23
CA ILE A 556 6.67 -4.54 -30.40
C ILE A 556 6.94 -3.35 -29.48
N ARG A 557 8.09 -3.35 -28.79
CA ARG A 557 8.48 -2.26 -27.88
C ARG A 557 8.46 -0.90 -28.57
N SER A 558 8.99 -0.79 -29.79
CA SER A 558 9.02 0.46 -30.57
C SER A 558 7.63 0.93 -30.97
N VAL A 559 6.71 0.01 -31.26
CA VAL A 559 5.31 0.36 -31.60
C VAL A 559 4.59 0.87 -30.34
N CYS A 560 4.77 0.22 -29.19
CA CYS A 560 4.13 0.61 -27.94
C CYS A 560 4.67 1.94 -27.37
N SER A 561 5.91 2.33 -27.70
CA SER A 561 6.54 3.56 -27.23
C SER A 561 6.38 4.77 -28.16
N ASP A 562 5.93 4.57 -29.41
CA ASP A 562 5.76 5.63 -30.39
C ASP A 562 4.34 6.21 -30.33
N ILE A 563 4.24 7.54 -30.17
CA ILE A 563 2.95 8.24 -29.99
C ILE A 563 2.01 8.03 -31.19
N ALA A 564 2.53 8.17 -32.41
CA ALA A 564 1.72 8.09 -33.62
C ALA A 564 1.25 6.64 -33.84
N ARG A 565 2.14 5.67 -33.66
CA ARG A 565 1.81 4.25 -33.84
C ARG A 565 0.87 3.72 -32.75
N CYS A 566 1.09 4.12 -31.50
CA CYS A 566 0.19 3.78 -30.40
C CYS A 566 -1.23 4.30 -30.67
N ARG A 567 -1.36 5.55 -31.15
CA ARG A 567 -2.64 6.14 -31.54
C ARG A 567 -3.32 5.37 -32.68
N GLU A 568 -2.59 5.01 -33.72
CA GLU A 568 -3.13 4.25 -34.86
C GLU A 568 -3.65 2.87 -34.44
N VAL A 569 -2.87 2.13 -33.62
CA VAL A 569 -3.28 0.85 -33.04
C VAL A 569 -4.54 1.01 -32.18
N THR A 570 -4.58 2.03 -31.31
CA THR A 570 -5.75 2.32 -30.48
C THR A 570 -6.99 2.62 -31.32
N GLN A 571 -6.88 3.47 -32.34
CA GLN A 571 -8.00 3.82 -33.23
C GLN A 571 -8.53 2.59 -33.98
N GLN A 572 -7.66 1.72 -34.47
CA GLN A 572 -8.10 0.52 -35.19
C GLN A 572 -8.83 -0.48 -34.28
N ILE A 573 -8.39 -0.62 -33.02
CA ILE A 573 -9.02 -1.53 -32.05
C ILE A 573 -10.37 -0.99 -31.55
N LEU A 574 -10.50 0.33 -31.41
CA LEU A 574 -11.74 0.96 -30.94
C LEU A 574 -12.75 1.21 -32.06
N GLY A 575 -12.28 1.40 -33.30
CA GLY A 575 -13.12 1.74 -34.46
C GLY A 575 -13.75 0.55 -35.20
N VAL A 576 -13.33 -0.68 -34.92
CA VAL A 576 -13.82 -1.90 -35.61
C VAL A 576 -14.80 -2.67 -34.70
N PRO A 577 -15.99 -3.08 -35.19
CA PRO A 577 -16.92 -3.92 -34.41
C PRO A 577 -16.25 -5.22 -33.94
N GLN A 578 -16.47 -5.62 -32.68
CA GLN A 578 -15.83 -6.78 -32.00
C GLN A 578 -15.81 -8.10 -32.80
N GLN A 579 -16.69 -8.26 -33.80
CA GLN A 579 -16.80 -9.47 -34.62
C GLN A 579 -15.80 -9.55 -35.77
N ALA A 580 -15.18 -8.45 -36.21
CA ALA A 580 -14.32 -8.41 -37.41
C ALA A 580 -12.82 -8.66 -37.14
N HIS A 581 -12.37 -8.63 -35.88
CA HIS A 581 -11.00 -8.98 -35.47
C HIS A 581 -10.99 -10.27 -34.64
N ARG A 582 -11.07 -11.42 -35.31
CA ARG A 582 -10.64 -12.70 -34.73
C ARG A 582 -9.34 -13.14 -35.41
N PRO A 583 -8.18 -12.55 -35.08
CA PRO A 583 -6.93 -13.22 -35.40
C PRO A 583 -6.95 -14.61 -34.76
N ASP A 584 -6.27 -15.58 -35.37
CA ASP A 584 -6.13 -16.90 -34.76
C ASP A 584 -5.53 -16.74 -33.36
N ARG A 585 -6.37 -16.95 -32.33
CA ARG A 585 -5.99 -16.83 -30.91
C ARG A 585 -4.80 -17.71 -30.56
N ASN A 586 -4.52 -18.73 -31.39
CA ASN A 586 -3.42 -19.64 -31.21
C ASN A 586 -2.13 -19.23 -31.94
N LYS A 587 -2.14 -18.26 -32.88
CA LYS A 587 -0.94 -17.83 -33.63
C LYS A 587 0.23 -17.47 -32.70
N TYR A 588 -0.09 -16.82 -31.58
CA TYR A 588 0.91 -16.32 -30.62
C TYR A 588 1.02 -17.18 -29.35
N ARG A 589 0.22 -18.24 -29.21
CA ARG A 589 0.21 -19.10 -28.03
C ARG A 589 1.27 -20.20 -28.13
N HIS A 590 1.81 -20.56 -26.99
CA HIS A 590 2.69 -21.71 -26.85
C HIS A 590 1.91 -23.00 -27.12
N VAL A 591 2.14 -23.66 -28.26
CA VAL A 591 1.65 -25.01 -28.52
C VAL A 591 2.72 -26.00 -28.05
N PRO A 592 2.52 -26.76 -26.95
CA PRO A 592 3.46 -27.81 -26.59
C PRO A 592 3.52 -28.84 -27.73
N ALA A 593 4.72 -29.13 -28.22
CA ALA A 593 4.92 -30.16 -29.23
C ALA A 593 4.34 -31.48 -28.71
N LYS A 594 3.34 -32.04 -29.40
CA LYS A 594 2.89 -33.42 -29.18
C LYS A 594 4.07 -34.34 -29.48
N ARG A 595 4.84 -34.75 -28.47
CA ARG A 595 5.78 -35.87 -28.61
C ARG A 595 4.96 -37.11 -29.00
N LYS A 596 5.14 -37.61 -30.23
CA LYS A 596 4.69 -38.95 -30.61
C LYS A 596 5.24 -39.93 -29.56
N ARG A 597 4.37 -40.69 -28.89
CA ARG A 597 4.81 -41.75 -27.96
C ARG A 597 5.70 -42.71 -28.74
N ARG A 598 6.97 -42.81 -28.34
CA ARG A 598 7.88 -43.81 -28.91
C ARG A 598 7.35 -45.22 -28.61
N PRO A 599 7.48 -46.19 -29.52
CA PRO A 599 7.06 -47.57 -29.28
C PRO A 599 7.78 -48.17 -28.06
N ASN A 600 7.12 -49.11 -27.37
CA ASN A 600 7.71 -49.80 -26.22
C ASN A 600 8.92 -50.65 -26.67
N ALA A 601 10.09 -50.42 -26.08
CA ALA A 601 11.34 -51.11 -26.42
C ALA A 601 11.23 -52.66 -26.39
N VAL A 602 10.52 -53.24 -25.42
CA VAL A 602 10.30 -54.70 -25.37
C VAL A 602 9.47 -55.18 -26.56
N SER A 603 8.46 -54.40 -26.95
CA SER A 603 7.65 -54.74 -28.12
C SER A 603 8.49 -54.68 -29.40
N VAL A 604 9.33 -53.66 -29.55
CA VAL A 604 10.25 -53.53 -30.70
C VAL A 604 11.20 -54.73 -30.79
N LEU A 605 11.84 -55.11 -29.69
CA LEU A 605 12.79 -56.23 -29.68
C LEU A 605 12.13 -57.57 -30.03
N ILE A 606 10.89 -57.79 -29.58
CA ILE A 606 10.12 -59.01 -29.91
C ILE A 606 9.64 -58.97 -31.36
N ASP A 607 9.03 -57.87 -31.79
CA ASP A 607 8.43 -57.75 -33.13
C ASP A 607 9.50 -57.85 -34.23
N LYS A 608 10.73 -57.45 -33.93
CA LYS A 608 11.90 -57.53 -34.83
C LYS A 608 12.78 -58.76 -34.59
N ALA A 609 12.42 -59.63 -33.63
CA ALA A 609 13.18 -60.82 -33.26
C ALA A 609 14.69 -60.55 -33.06
N ILE A 610 15.04 -59.42 -32.43
CA ILE A 610 16.43 -58.97 -32.24
C ILE A 610 17.21 -59.89 -31.31
N LEU A 611 16.51 -60.50 -30.34
CA LEU A 611 17.10 -61.37 -29.33
C LEU A 611 16.54 -62.78 -29.46
N VAL A 612 17.42 -63.77 -29.42
CA VAL A 612 17.05 -65.18 -29.37
C VAL A 612 16.58 -65.56 -27.96
N GLU A 613 15.68 -66.54 -27.88
CA GLU A 613 15.26 -67.10 -26.59
C GLU A 613 16.47 -67.73 -25.87
N GLY A 614 16.63 -67.40 -24.59
CA GLY A 614 17.77 -67.81 -23.79
C GLY A 614 18.99 -66.88 -23.86
N GLU A 615 18.94 -65.77 -24.62
CA GLU A 615 20.05 -64.81 -24.70
C GLU A 615 20.45 -64.31 -23.30
N ALA A 616 21.75 -64.33 -23.02
CA ALA A 616 22.27 -63.98 -21.70
C ALA A 616 22.26 -62.47 -21.48
N LEU A 617 21.66 -62.05 -20.37
CA LEU A 617 21.58 -60.66 -19.94
C LEU A 617 22.37 -60.47 -18.65
N THR A 618 23.16 -59.39 -18.61
CA THR A 618 23.92 -58.97 -17.43
C THR A 618 23.39 -57.63 -16.95
N LEU A 619 23.28 -57.48 -15.64
CA LEU A 619 22.90 -56.24 -15.00
C LEU A 619 23.99 -55.17 -15.23
N SER A 620 23.59 -54.05 -15.81
CA SER A 620 24.40 -52.86 -16.02
C SER A 620 23.81 -51.70 -15.22
N PRO A 621 24.37 -51.34 -14.05
CA PRO A 621 23.87 -50.23 -13.24
C PRO A 621 23.83 -48.92 -14.05
N GLY A 622 22.76 -48.14 -13.88
CA GLY A 622 22.53 -46.93 -14.68
C GLY A 622 23.41 -45.74 -14.29
N ASN A 623 24.02 -45.75 -13.11
CA ASN A 623 24.98 -44.74 -12.66
C ASN A 623 25.90 -45.29 -11.54
N ARG A 624 26.90 -44.49 -11.15
CA ARG A 624 27.88 -44.87 -10.12
C ARG A 624 27.26 -45.10 -8.73
N VAL A 625 26.23 -44.34 -8.37
CA VAL A 625 25.55 -44.46 -7.06
C VAL A 625 24.80 -45.79 -6.96
N GLU A 626 24.07 -46.17 -8.02
CA GLU A 626 23.40 -47.46 -8.13
C GLU A 626 24.41 -48.61 -8.10
N ALA A 627 25.55 -48.48 -8.80
CA ALA A 627 26.60 -49.49 -8.78
C ALA A 627 27.19 -49.70 -7.39
N GLU A 628 27.45 -48.62 -6.64
CA GLU A 628 27.96 -48.68 -5.27
C GLU A 628 26.95 -49.29 -4.31
N ALA A 629 25.68 -48.91 -4.40
CA ALA A 629 24.60 -49.44 -3.56
C ALA A 629 24.40 -50.95 -3.74
N LEU A 630 24.53 -51.47 -4.96
CA LEU A 630 24.31 -52.89 -5.25
C LEU A 630 25.57 -53.76 -5.08
N LYS A 631 26.77 -53.15 -4.99
CA LYS A 631 28.05 -53.87 -5.03
C LYS A 631 28.19 -54.97 -3.98
N GLY A 632 27.91 -54.66 -2.72
CA GLY A 632 28.03 -55.63 -1.62
C GLY A 632 27.09 -56.82 -1.82
N TRP A 633 25.83 -56.52 -2.11
CA TRP A 633 24.76 -57.51 -2.29
C TRP A 633 24.96 -58.39 -3.53
N LEU A 634 25.47 -57.85 -4.65
CA LEU A 634 25.76 -58.64 -5.86
C LEU A 634 26.99 -59.53 -5.69
N THR A 635 27.94 -59.17 -4.82
CA THR A 635 29.15 -59.97 -4.57
C THR A 635 28.83 -61.27 -3.82
N GLU A 636 27.78 -61.28 -2.99
CA GLU A 636 27.36 -62.46 -2.23
C GLU A 636 26.80 -63.59 -3.10
N ASP A 637 26.11 -63.27 -4.19
CA ASP A 637 25.61 -64.27 -5.14
C ASP A 637 25.72 -63.73 -6.58
N PRO A 638 26.71 -64.21 -7.36
CA PRO A 638 26.92 -63.79 -8.75
C PRO A 638 25.73 -64.02 -9.68
N ARG A 639 24.78 -64.90 -9.31
CA ARG A 639 23.55 -65.13 -10.09
C ARG A 639 22.60 -63.92 -10.04
N ARG A 640 22.70 -63.07 -9.02
CA ARG A 640 21.86 -61.87 -8.86
C ARG A 640 22.06 -60.85 -9.99
N ALA A 641 23.24 -60.83 -10.61
CA ALA A 641 23.57 -59.95 -11.74
C ALA A 641 23.24 -60.57 -13.12
N ARG A 642 22.69 -61.78 -13.18
CA ARG A 642 22.46 -62.52 -14.43
C ARG A 642 20.98 -62.79 -14.66
N ALA A 643 20.58 -62.74 -15.92
CA ALA A 643 19.25 -63.11 -16.36
C ALA A 643 19.30 -63.66 -17.79
N THR A 644 18.20 -64.23 -18.27
CA THR A 644 18.06 -64.64 -19.68
C THR A 644 16.83 -64.02 -20.31
N TRP A 645 16.92 -63.73 -21.61
CA TRP A 645 15.80 -63.23 -22.39
C TRP A 645 14.82 -64.34 -22.74
N THR A 646 13.53 -64.07 -22.58
CA THR A 646 12.43 -64.91 -23.07
C THR A 646 11.48 -64.04 -23.91
N PRO A 647 11.03 -64.46 -25.09
CA PRO A 647 10.12 -63.67 -25.93
C PRO A 647 8.72 -63.51 -25.30
N HIS A 648 8.57 -62.54 -24.38
CA HIS A 648 7.31 -62.27 -23.69
C HIS A 648 7.03 -60.76 -23.60
N ARG A 649 5.85 -60.31 -24.07
CA ARG A 649 5.56 -58.87 -24.27
C ARG A 649 5.62 -58.02 -23.00
N THR A 650 5.36 -58.58 -21.83
CA THR A 650 5.38 -57.86 -20.54
C THR A 650 6.49 -58.28 -19.58
N LYS A 651 6.88 -59.56 -19.54
CA LYS A 651 7.88 -60.11 -18.62
C LYS A 651 8.99 -60.89 -19.34
N PRO A 652 9.81 -60.22 -20.16
CA PRO A 652 10.78 -60.88 -21.03
C PRO A 652 12.09 -61.30 -20.35
N ILE A 653 12.24 -61.10 -19.04
CA ILE A 653 13.50 -61.40 -18.34
C ILE A 653 13.26 -62.51 -17.32
N VAL A 654 14.01 -63.62 -17.44
CA VAL A 654 14.06 -64.68 -16.43
C VAL A 654 15.28 -64.44 -15.53
N TRP A 655 15.06 -64.18 -14.24
CA TRP A 655 16.16 -63.87 -13.32
C TRP A 655 16.89 -65.15 -12.87
N ALA A 656 18.22 -65.16 -12.91
CA ALA A 656 18.99 -66.37 -12.64
C ALA A 656 19.04 -66.77 -11.14
N ALA A 657 18.65 -65.87 -10.23
CA ALA A 657 18.68 -66.15 -8.79
C ALA A 657 17.47 -66.99 -8.33
N ASP A 658 16.30 -66.81 -8.94
CA ASP A 658 15.05 -67.49 -8.55
C ASP A 658 14.32 -68.21 -9.70
N GLY A 659 14.73 -67.99 -10.95
CA GLY A 659 14.13 -68.61 -12.14
C GLY A 659 12.78 -68.03 -12.56
N LEU A 660 12.34 -66.91 -11.97
CA LEU A 660 11.03 -66.30 -12.26
C LEU A 660 11.13 -65.24 -13.37
N GLN A 661 9.98 -64.97 -14.01
CA GLN A 661 9.86 -63.97 -15.07
C GLN A 661 9.47 -62.59 -14.55
N TYR A 662 10.14 -61.56 -15.05
CA TYR A 662 9.97 -60.16 -14.66
C TYR A 662 9.90 -59.23 -15.87
N SER A 663 9.23 -58.10 -15.68
CA SER A 663 9.41 -56.95 -16.56
C SER A 663 10.78 -56.31 -16.29
N PRO A 664 11.41 -55.64 -17.27
CA PRO A 664 12.74 -55.05 -17.07
C PRO A 664 12.77 -54.08 -15.89
N SER A 665 11.75 -53.22 -15.77
CA SER A 665 11.65 -52.27 -14.66
C SER A 665 11.25 -52.92 -13.34
N GLY A 666 10.38 -53.94 -13.38
CA GLY A 666 9.95 -54.65 -12.19
C GLY A 666 11.10 -55.40 -11.53
N LEU A 667 11.98 -56.02 -12.33
CA LEU A 667 13.17 -56.68 -11.79
C LEU A 667 14.11 -55.69 -11.11
N ILE A 668 14.39 -54.54 -11.73
CA ILE A 668 15.26 -53.52 -11.13
C ILE A 668 14.71 -53.01 -9.79
N SER A 669 13.41 -52.70 -9.72
CA SER A 669 12.79 -52.31 -8.46
C SER A 669 12.94 -53.39 -7.39
N HIS A 670 12.75 -54.66 -7.77
CA HIS A 670 12.90 -55.79 -6.86
C HIS A 670 14.35 -55.97 -6.39
N LEU A 671 15.34 -55.83 -7.28
CA LEU A 671 16.75 -55.87 -6.91
C LEU A 671 17.10 -54.77 -5.91
N TRP A 672 16.61 -53.54 -6.12
CA TRP A 672 16.80 -52.44 -5.18
C TRP A 672 16.14 -52.69 -3.81
N GLU A 673 15.01 -53.42 -3.76
CA GLU A 673 14.37 -53.83 -2.50
C GLU A 673 15.23 -54.83 -1.74
N LEU A 674 15.69 -55.87 -2.42
CA LEU A 674 16.50 -56.91 -1.82
C LEU A 674 17.87 -56.40 -1.36
N ALA A 675 18.44 -55.44 -2.08
CA ALA A 675 19.69 -54.78 -1.70
C ALA A 675 19.53 -53.69 -0.62
N ARG A 676 18.30 -53.42 -0.15
CA ARG A 676 17.97 -52.41 0.89
C ARG A 676 18.53 -51.01 0.60
N TRP A 677 18.45 -50.57 -0.65
CA TRP A 677 18.90 -49.22 -1.02
C TRP A 677 17.82 -48.18 -0.66
N GLU A 678 18.04 -47.43 0.44
CA GLU A 678 17.06 -46.47 0.98
C GLU A 678 16.84 -45.24 0.08
N ASP A 679 17.91 -44.68 -0.51
CA ASP A 679 17.86 -43.48 -1.37
C ASP A 679 17.49 -43.76 -2.85
N ARG A 680 16.81 -44.88 -3.12
CA ARG A 680 16.50 -45.29 -4.49
C ARG A 680 15.45 -44.38 -5.15
N PRO A 681 15.56 -44.10 -6.46
CA PRO A 681 14.53 -43.36 -7.20
C PRO A 681 13.18 -44.10 -7.23
N MET A 682 12.06 -43.36 -7.27
CA MET A 682 10.72 -43.94 -7.42
C MET A 682 10.47 -44.59 -8.79
N ALA A 683 11.25 -44.23 -9.81
CA ALA A 683 11.11 -44.74 -11.17
C ALA A 683 12.46 -45.15 -11.76
N ASN A 684 12.46 -46.20 -12.58
CA ASN A 684 13.67 -46.71 -13.24
C ASN A 684 13.45 -46.93 -14.74
N GLN A 685 14.55 -46.96 -15.50
CA GLN A 685 14.56 -47.28 -16.93
C GLN A 685 15.05 -48.71 -17.13
N GLY A 686 14.26 -49.72 -16.73
CA GLY A 686 14.68 -51.11 -16.65
C GLY A 686 15.34 -51.70 -17.90
N THR A 687 14.89 -51.34 -19.10
CA THR A 687 15.51 -51.81 -20.37
C THR A 687 16.92 -51.28 -20.56
N ALA A 688 17.28 -50.16 -19.95
CA ALA A 688 18.63 -49.61 -19.98
C ALA A 688 19.53 -50.16 -18.85
N ARG A 689 19.09 -51.18 -18.10
CA ARG A 689 19.89 -51.81 -17.02
C ARG A 689 20.23 -53.27 -17.30
N TRP A 690 19.75 -53.82 -18.42
CA TRP A 690 20.07 -55.18 -18.83
C TRP A 690 20.78 -55.11 -20.16
N ALA A 691 21.99 -55.66 -20.21
CA ALA A 691 22.86 -55.65 -21.37
C ALA A 691 23.14 -57.08 -21.85
N VAL A 692 23.24 -57.25 -23.16
CA VAL A 692 23.71 -58.49 -23.77
C VAL A 692 25.25 -58.58 -23.67
N SER A 693 25.83 -59.70 -24.09
CA SER A 693 27.28 -59.94 -24.04
C SER A 693 28.13 -58.88 -24.75
N THR A 694 27.57 -58.16 -25.74
CA THR A 694 28.24 -57.06 -26.45
C THR A 694 28.35 -55.76 -25.64
N GLY A 695 27.68 -55.68 -24.48
CA GLY A 695 27.60 -54.48 -23.64
C GLY A 695 26.48 -53.51 -24.02
N GLU A 696 25.75 -53.76 -25.11
CA GLU A 696 24.58 -52.97 -25.49
C GLU A 696 23.38 -53.30 -24.60
N THR A 697 22.66 -52.27 -24.13
CA THR A 697 21.47 -52.48 -23.31
C THR A 697 20.25 -52.81 -24.16
N LEU A 698 19.21 -53.43 -23.58
CA LEU A 698 17.93 -53.65 -24.28
C LEU A 698 17.34 -52.34 -24.85
N ALA A 699 17.59 -51.20 -24.19
CA ALA A 699 17.21 -49.90 -24.72
C ALA A 699 18.00 -49.53 -25.99
N ASP A 700 19.32 -49.74 -26.00
CA ASP A 700 20.18 -49.44 -27.14
C ASP A 700 19.84 -50.33 -28.34
N LEU A 701 19.60 -51.63 -28.09
CA LEU A 701 19.17 -52.59 -29.11
C LEU A 701 17.84 -52.18 -29.75
N ALA A 702 16.87 -51.73 -28.93
CA ALA A 702 15.58 -51.27 -29.43
C ALA A 702 15.71 -49.95 -30.22
N TRP A 703 16.61 -49.07 -29.79
CA TRP A 703 16.92 -47.82 -30.48
C TRP A 703 17.53 -48.05 -31.85
N ARG A 704 18.51 -48.96 -31.95
CA ARG A 704 19.13 -49.34 -33.22
C ARG A 704 18.12 -49.95 -34.17
N ALA A 705 17.28 -50.86 -33.69
CA ALA A 705 16.21 -51.46 -34.48
C ALA A 705 15.14 -50.45 -34.98
N LEU A 706 14.93 -49.34 -34.25
CA LEU A 706 14.07 -48.23 -34.70
C LEU A 706 14.79 -47.27 -35.66
N GLY A 707 16.10 -47.05 -35.49
CA GLY A 707 16.90 -46.17 -36.35
C GLY A 707 17.13 -46.74 -37.75
N GLU A 708 17.27 -48.06 -37.89
CA GLU A 708 17.39 -48.73 -39.20
C GLU A 708 16.13 -48.55 -40.08
N LEU A 709 14.95 -48.35 -39.46
CA LEU A 709 13.69 -48.05 -40.16
C LEU A 709 13.65 -46.61 -40.71
N GLU A 710 14.18 -45.64 -39.98
CA GLU A 710 14.22 -44.24 -40.43
C GLU A 710 15.22 -44.04 -41.59
N SER A 711 16.25 -44.89 -41.69
CA SER A 711 17.19 -44.89 -42.83
C SER A 711 16.73 -45.69 -44.05
N SER A 712 15.78 -46.61 -43.92
CA SER A 712 15.27 -47.42 -45.04
C SER A 712 14.15 -46.75 -45.84
N ASP A 713 13.53 -45.69 -45.30
CA ASP A 713 12.50 -44.88 -45.98
C ASP A 713 13.08 -43.74 -46.86
N GLU A 714 14.40 -43.57 -46.90
CA GLU A 714 15.10 -42.65 -47.81
C GLU A 714 15.91 -43.43 -48.86
N ASN A 715 15.26 -43.88 -49.93
CA ASN A 715 15.95 -44.28 -51.16
C ASN A 715 15.30 -43.52 -52.34
N PRO A 716 16.04 -42.67 -53.08
CA PRO A 716 15.50 -41.93 -54.20
C PRO A 716 15.49 -42.79 -55.48
N ASP A 717 14.35 -42.82 -56.16
CA ASP A 717 14.18 -43.42 -57.50
C ASP A 717 15.02 -42.64 -58.54
N PRO A 718 15.76 -43.31 -59.45
CA PRO A 718 16.53 -42.64 -60.50
C PRO A 718 15.74 -42.50 -61.82
N GLN A 719 16.21 -41.58 -62.68
CA GLN A 719 15.76 -41.27 -64.06
C GLN A 719 14.61 -40.22 -64.10
N VAL A 720 14.81 -39.06 -64.72
CA VAL A 720 14.76 -38.89 -66.19
C VAL A 720 15.81 -37.89 -66.71
N LEU A 721 16.58 -38.31 -67.70
CA LEU A 721 17.35 -37.48 -68.63
C LEU A 721 16.58 -37.35 -69.95
N ALA A 722 16.24 -36.10 -70.33
CA ALA A 722 16.31 -35.46 -71.66
C ALA A 722 15.54 -36.08 -72.86
N PRO A 723 15.34 -35.36 -74.00
CA PRO A 723 16.08 -34.19 -74.51
C PRO A 723 15.52 -32.83 -74.12
#